data_AF-A0A2V8R995-F1
#
_entry.id   AF-A0A2V8R995-F1
#
_cell.length_a   1.000
_cell.length_b   1.000
_cell.length_c   1.000
_cell.angle_alpha   90.00
_cell.angle_beta   90.00
_cell.angle_gamma   90.00
#
_symmetry.space_group_name_H-M   'P 1'
#
loop_
_entity.id
_entity.type
_entity.pdbx_description
1 polymer ?
#
loop_
_entity_poly.entity_id
_entity_poly.type
_entity_poly.pdbx_seq_one_letter_code
_entity_poly.pdbx_strand_id
1 'polypeptide(L)'
;MLEPSEFQRAEERHEDVFLARYGSLRAWALRLTGGDDARAEDLVHDVFVQFTLTRPGLARVQNIDGYLYTMLRNLHVSQMRRERRRQSPRLAVVEYDSVEVALRAADPRACVRVQDDLRQVCRYACLRKETSKAGSVLILRFMHGYYPSEIARVMCSSREAVEERLRVARDEARQFLKDPASLRFIAGKKSPGPSPATNASAQSPEELLRDLRRAVFDSRCGVCLTEERLARLYRDGGRGPDCATLAHAVSCPRCMDEVNRIQGLPPLSERYPTDSLGAEPRRKGRDGDDGSDGPGPADGDGGATGGASEEEARRCRRRAREVFEHRPRELCVSVNGRPLAAQKVAAALNEQKLNVGHGEEINFVEVFSEQDVRLMYLDPASWPADDEGVYALRVELSDRRTLEARLTYADSAPTVQVIYRDPLMTARPAAELDPFEERATTQAASDGVERHEASNRLGGLARAAWRRLLKLLGRFANPFSVLKPGALAAALSVLVIAALLFTRLYAPPVSAAALLRRAAAAEEWFASASPGLVLHRTVFVEELKADGRSVASRRRVEVWQGASGIRLRRLYDEQGRLVAGEWAKSDGTATVFRRGATPAETGAATVGSLLEAGEAWRIEPSAKSFSALGAAGSGLKVEEGLGTYVVGYEAAPASEGVLRAALWLNKADLHAFRMTLDVRRGGAAIEYRFIEGGFEKRRAEDVPPGVYQLEPELLDAPAGPGAGNESRMQGDARSHPSASAAQPPAVASAELEVEVAYLLNQIKANLGEQVSVGRTTGGALRVEALVESEERKEAILRALGPVLNNPAVVVEVDTVAEALERRREAEAAPPKVTEREVSVRAGRFPADAELRAHFAARLADTGRVDDEIKQFAARAMSHSRQALLQASALKRLADRFTPAESRSLGADARAKWLSMIREHAEAYRREVEALNTQLGTVFHAGGQEAPAEAMGDENVAQAAERLLRLSYERDGAVRSAFTVSEEGGAASAIKSPQFWQKLAASERLASAIQQAYER
;
A
#
# COMPACT_ATOMS: atom_id res chain seq x y z
N MET A 1 -37.82 11.73 -7.58
CA MET A 1 -38.08 10.77 -6.48
C MET A 1 -39.04 9.74 -7.04
N LEU A 2 -38.59 8.50 -7.24
CA LEU A 2 -39.47 7.40 -7.61
C LEU A 2 -40.06 6.82 -6.32
N GLU A 3 -41.34 6.44 -6.36
CA GLU A 3 -42.04 5.80 -5.25
C GLU A 3 -41.36 4.45 -4.89
N PRO A 4 -41.36 4.00 -3.62
CA PRO A 4 -40.73 2.74 -3.21
C PRO A 4 -41.18 1.51 -4.03
N SER A 5 -42.41 1.53 -4.56
CA SER A 5 -42.96 0.47 -5.41
C SER A 5 -42.43 0.47 -6.85
N GLU A 6 -42.00 1.62 -7.38
CA GLU A 6 -41.36 1.73 -8.69
C GLU A 6 -39.90 1.26 -8.64
N PHE A 7 -39.24 1.48 -7.49
CA PHE A 7 -37.87 1.05 -7.27
C PHE A 7 -37.72 -0.48 -7.25
N GLN A 8 -38.65 -1.19 -6.61
CA GLN A 8 -38.69 -2.66 -6.59
C GLN A 8 -39.00 -3.25 -7.97
N ARG A 9 -39.98 -2.68 -8.71
CA ARG A 9 -40.30 -3.12 -10.08
C ARG A 9 -39.17 -2.89 -11.08
N ALA A 10 -38.40 -1.81 -10.89
CA ALA A 10 -37.24 -1.54 -11.73
C ALA A 10 -36.09 -2.53 -11.47
N GLU A 11 -35.93 -2.99 -10.23
CA GLU A 11 -34.96 -4.01 -9.83
C GLU A 11 -35.29 -5.36 -10.46
N GLU A 12 -36.54 -5.82 -10.32
CA GLU A 12 -37.05 -7.04 -10.96
C GLU A 12 -36.82 -7.03 -12.48
N ARG A 13 -37.05 -5.88 -13.13
CA ARG A 13 -36.84 -5.74 -14.58
C ARG A 13 -35.38 -5.91 -15.02
N HIS A 14 -34.40 -5.45 -14.24
CA HIS A 14 -32.97 -5.64 -14.59
C HIS A 14 -32.52 -7.07 -14.33
N GLU A 15 -33.01 -7.68 -13.24
CA GLU A 15 -32.76 -9.09 -12.96
C GLU A 15 -33.26 -9.99 -14.09
N ASP A 16 -34.52 -9.82 -14.51
CA ASP A 16 -35.13 -10.62 -15.57
C ASP A 16 -34.35 -10.51 -16.89
N VAL A 17 -33.95 -9.29 -17.25
CA VAL A 17 -33.17 -9.02 -18.47
C VAL A 17 -31.82 -9.74 -18.44
N PHE A 18 -31.16 -9.78 -17.29
CA PHE A 18 -29.88 -10.46 -17.14
C PHE A 18 -30.04 -11.98 -17.10
N LEU A 19 -30.97 -12.49 -16.29
CA LEU A 19 -31.18 -13.92 -16.09
C LEU A 19 -31.62 -14.63 -17.37
N ALA A 20 -32.37 -13.96 -18.24
CA ALA A 20 -32.70 -14.46 -19.57
C ALA A 20 -31.47 -14.69 -20.48
N ARG A 21 -30.32 -14.09 -20.15
CA ARG A 21 -29.06 -14.15 -20.92
C ARG A 21 -27.95 -14.89 -20.19
N TYR A 22 -28.23 -15.44 -19.02
CA TYR A 22 -27.23 -16.03 -18.14
C TYR A 22 -26.42 -17.12 -18.84
N GLY A 23 -27.07 -18.03 -19.59
CA GLY A 23 -26.40 -19.11 -20.31
C GLY A 23 -25.39 -18.60 -21.35
N SER A 24 -25.77 -17.56 -22.10
CA SER A 24 -24.90 -16.91 -23.09
C SER A 24 -23.71 -16.19 -22.44
N LEU A 25 -23.95 -15.47 -21.34
CA LEU A 25 -22.89 -14.78 -20.59
C LEU A 25 -21.92 -15.77 -19.95
N ARG A 26 -22.42 -16.90 -19.43
CA ARG A 26 -21.60 -17.99 -18.89
C ARG A 26 -20.76 -18.66 -19.97
N ALA A 27 -21.31 -18.88 -21.15
CA ALA A 27 -20.55 -19.38 -22.29
C ALA A 27 -19.42 -18.41 -22.73
N TRP A 28 -19.66 -17.10 -22.66
CA TRP A 28 -18.62 -16.09 -22.92
C TRP A 28 -17.56 -16.06 -21.81
N ALA A 29 -17.99 -16.11 -20.55
CA ALA A 29 -17.10 -16.13 -19.40
C ALA A 29 -16.18 -17.35 -19.43
N LEU A 30 -16.70 -18.54 -19.75
CA LEU A 30 -15.92 -19.78 -19.92
C LEU A 30 -14.80 -19.63 -20.95
N ARG A 31 -15.05 -18.91 -22.05
CA ARG A 31 -13.99 -18.63 -23.04
C ARG A 31 -12.94 -17.68 -22.51
N LEU A 32 -13.33 -16.66 -21.74
CA LEU A 32 -12.41 -15.70 -21.12
C LEU A 32 -11.55 -16.34 -20.01
N THR A 33 -12.12 -17.27 -19.24
CA THR A 33 -11.43 -17.93 -18.13
C THR A 33 -10.63 -19.17 -18.54
N GLY A 34 -10.56 -19.48 -19.84
CA GLY A 34 -9.80 -20.63 -20.34
C GLY A 34 -10.44 -21.98 -20.01
N GLY A 35 -11.76 -22.03 -19.86
CA GLY A 35 -12.53 -23.23 -19.52
C GLY A 35 -12.68 -23.50 -18.03
N ASP A 36 -12.22 -22.61 -17.15
CA ASP A 36 -12.46 -22.70 -15.71
C ASP A 36 -13.90 -22.28 -15.38
N ASP A 37 -14.71 -23.28 -15.03
CA ASP A 37 -16.15 -23.15 -14.78
C ASP A 37 -16.46 -22.34 -13.53
N ALA A 38 -15.73 -22.56 -12.44
CA ALA A 38 -15.92 -21.83 -11.19
C ALA A 38 -15.58 -20.33 -11.36
N ARG A 39 -14.47 -20.02 -12.05
CA ARG A 39 -14.11 -18.63 -12.35
C ARG A 39 -15.09 -17.97 -13.33
N ALA A 40 -15.64 -18.74 -14.28
CA ALA A 40 -16.64 -18.22 -15.21
C ALA A 40 -17.94 -17.86 -14.49
N GLU A 41 -18.42 -18.72 -13.59
CA GLU A 41 -19.59 -18.47 -12.76
C GLU A 41 -19.38 -17.23 -11.86
N ASP A 42 -18.23 -17.14 -11.19
CA ASP A 42 -17.88 -15.97 -10.35
C ASP A 42 -17.90 -14.66 -11.15
N LEU A 43 -17.36 -14.68 -12.37
CA LEU A 43 -17.32 -13.52 -13.24
C LEU A 43 -18.72 -13.10 -13.70
N VAL A 44 -19.58 -14.05 -14.09
CA VAL A 44 -20.98 -13.75 -14.46
C VAL A 44 -21.75 -13.17 -13.28
N HIS A 45 -21.54 -13.73 -12.08
CA HIS A 45 -22.17 -13.21 -10.88
C HIS A 45 -21.69 -11.79 -10.53
N ASP A 46 -20.41 -11.48 -10.72
CA ASP A 46 -19.91 -10.11 -10.57
C ASP A 46 -20.55 -9.12 -11.56
N VAL A 47 -20.79 -9.53 -12.81
CA VAL A 47 -21.53 -8.70 -13.78
C VAL A 47 -22.99 -8.53 -13.35
N PHE A 48 -23.67 -9.59 -12.92
CA PHE A 48 -25.04 -9.50 -12.40
C PHE A 48 -25.13 -8.45 -11.28
N VAL A 49 -24.22 -8.53 -10.31
CA VAL A 49 -24.17 -7.61 -9.17
C VAL A 49 -24.01 -6.17 -9.63
N GLN A 50 -23.04 -5.87 -10.49
CA GLN A 50 -22.82 -4.50 -10.94
C GLN A 50 -23.97 -4.01 -11.83
N PHE A 51 -24.53 -4.86 -12.69
CA PHE A 51 -25.66 -4.51 -13.54
C PHE A 51 -26.92 -4.14 -12.75
N THR A 52 -27.24 -4.89 -11.70
CA THR A 52 -28.44 -4.65 -10.86
C THR A 52 -28.23 -3.53 -9.84
N LEU A 53 -26.99 -3.28 -9.39
CA LEU A 53 -26.66 -2.15 -8.51
C LEU A 53 -26.59 -0.81 -9.26
N THR A 54 -25.98 -0.78 -10.43
CA THR A 54 -25.76 0.46 -11.21
C THR A 54 -26.97 0.88 -12.03
N ARG A 55 -27.87 -0.08 -12.34
CA ARG A 55 -29.16 0.14 -13.01
C ARG A 55 -29.04 1.04 -14.24
N PRO A 56 -28.28 0.62 -15.27
CA PRO A 56 -28.24 1.33 -16.55
C PRO A 56 -29.64 1.63 -17.06
N GLY A 57 -29.85 2.84 -17.56
CA GLY A 57 -31.11 3.18 -18.21
C GLY A 57 -31.31 2.32 -19.46
N LEU A 58 -32.03 1.21 -19.34
CA LEU A 58 -32.19 0.21 -20.41
C LEU A 58 -32.71 0.80 -21.73
N ALA A 59 -33.47 1.90 -21.68
CA ALA A 59 -33.97 2.61 -22.86
C ALA A 59 -32.85 3.32 -23.67
N ARG A 60 -31.71 3.62 -23.04
CA ARG A 60 -30.56 4.28 -23.67
C ARG A 60 -29.53 3.27 -24.21
N VAL A 61 -29.63 2.00 -23.81
CA VAL A 61 -28.72 0.95 -24.24
C VAL A 61 -29.21 0.37 -25.57
N GLN A 62 -28.55 0.73 -26.68
CA GLN A 62 -28.93 0.26 -28.01
C GLN A 62 -28.76 -1.25 -28.18
N ASN A 63 -27.72 -1.83 -27.57
CA ASN A 63 -27.43 -3.26 -27.61
C ASN A 63 -27.07 -3.77 -26.22
N ILE A 64 -28.03 -4.37 -25.53
CA ILE A 64 -27.87 -4.91 -24.17
C ILE A 64 -26.84 -6.05 -24.15
N ASP A 65 -26.83 -6.91 -25.16
CA ASP A 65 -25.89 -8.05 -25.24
C ASP A 65 -24.44 -7.56 -25.38
N GLY A 66 -24.22 -6.57 -26.26
CA GLY A 66 -22.92 -5.93 -26.43
C GLY A 66 -22.45 -5.18 -25.19
N TYR A 67 -23.37 -4.53 -24.48
CA TYR A 67 -23.09 -3.86 -23.21
C TYR A 67 -22.68 -4.86 -22.12
N LEU A 68 -23.46 -5.93 -21.91
CA LEU A 68 -23.16 -6.97 -20.92
C LEU A 68 -21.85 -7.70 -21.26
N TYR A 69 -21.55 -7.94 -22.54
CA TYR A 69 -20.27 -8.49 -22.96
C TYR A 69 -19.09 -7.55 -22.63
N THR A 70 -19.26 -6.25 -22.87
CA THR A 70 -18.23 -5.25 -22.58
C THR A 70 -17.95 -5.17 -21.08
N MET A 71 -19.01 -5.14 -20.26
CA MET A 71 -18.88 -5.23 -18.81
C MET A 71 -18.16 -6.52 -18.39
N LEU A 72 -18.59 -7.69 -18.90
CA LEU A 72 -17.96 -8.99 -18.62
C LEU A 72 -16.45 -8.98 -18.92
N ARG A 73 -16.07 -8.47 -20.10
CA ARG A 73 -14.67 -8.34 -20.50
C ARG A 73 -13.89 -7.40 -19.58
N ASN A 74 -14.46 -6.25 -19.24
CA ASN A 74 -13.82 -5.25 -18.38
C ASN A 74 -13.63 -5.78 -16.94
N LEU A 75 -14.65 -6.44 -16.39
CA LEU A 75 -14.56 -7.06 -15.07
C LEU A 75 -13.54 -8.21 -15.04
N HIS A 76 -13.42 -8.98 -16.12
CA HIS A 76 -12.37 -10.00 -16.25
C HIS A 76 -10.96 -9.40 -16.26
N VAL A 77 -10.75 -8.31 -17.02
CA VAL A 77 -9.48 -7.58 -17.04
C VAL A 77 -9.15 -7.02 -15.65
N SER A 78 -10.14 -6.45 -14.96
CA SER A 78 -9.99 -5.96 -13.58
C SER A 78 -9.61 -7.10 -12.62
N GLN A 79 -10.30 -8.24 -12.70
CA GLN A 79 -10.01 -9.44 -11.90
C GLN A 79 -8.58 -9.94 -12.14
N MET A 80 -8.14 -10.10 -13.38
CA MET A 80 -6.79 -10.55 -13.72
C MET A 80 -5.70 -9.59 -13.21
N ARG A 81 -5.93 -8.27 -13.33
CA ARG A 81 -5.00 -7.25 -12.81
C ARG A 81 -4.95 -7.25 -11.28
N ARG A 82 -6.08 -7.52 -10.61
CA ARG A 82 -6.18 -7.62 -9.15
C ARG A 82 -5.53 -8.89 -8.61
N GLU A 83 -5.82 -10.05 -9.20
CA GLU A 83 -5.23 -11.35 -8.81
C GLU A 83 -3.70 -11.32 -8.86
N ARG A 84 -3.10 -10.69 -9.89
CA ARG A 84 -1.64 -10.51 -9.97
C ARG A 84 -1.06 -9.73 -8.78
N ARG A 85 -1.85 -8.85 -8.15
CA ARG A 85 -1.44 -8.03 -6.99
C ARG A 85 -1.74 -8.68 -5.64
N ARG A 86 -2.57 -9.73 -5.57
CA ARG A 86 -3.05 -10.38 -4.33
C ARG A 86 -1.98 -11.20 -3.56
N GLN A 87 -0.69 -10.98 -3.79
CA GLN A 87 0.38 -11.82 -3.25
C GLN A 87 0.60 -11.72 -1.73
N SER A 88 -0.13 -10.85 -1.01
CA SER A 88 -0.16 -10.82 0.46
C SER A 88 -1.59 -10.55 0.99
N PRO A 89 -2.09 -11.33 1.97
CA PRO A 89 -3.36 -11.04 2.63
C PRO A 89 -3.27 -9.71 3.38
N ARG A 90 -4.18 -8.77 3.05
CA ARG A 90 -4.24 -7.42 3.64
C ARG A 90 -4.95 -7.38 4.99
N LEU A 91 -5.79 -8.38 5.29
CA LEU A 91 -6.67 -8.42 6.45
C LEU A 91 -6.54 -9.74 7.20
N ALA A 92 -6.80 -9.72 8.51
CA ALA A 92 -6.94 -10.96 9.28
C ALA A 92 -8.24 -11.68 8.92
N VAL A 93 -8.29 -13.01 9.03
CA VAL A 93 -9.44 -13.82 8.57
C VAL A 93 -10.79 -13.40 9.17
N VAL A 94 -10.78 -12.87 10.41
CA VAL A 94 -11.99 -12.44 11.13
C VAL A 94 -12.50 -11.05 10.70
N GLU A 95 -11.68 -10.30 9.97
CA GLU A 95 -12.07 -8.97 9.48
C GLU A 95 -12.95 -9.05 8.24
N TYR A 96 -12.93 -10.19 7.55
CA TYR A 96 -13.89 -10.48 6.52
C TYR A 96 -15.31 -10.62 7.11
N ASP A 97 -16.26 -10.40 6.23
CA ASP A 97 -17.68 -10.40 6.55
C ASP A 97 -18.26 -11.81 6.76
N SER A 98 -17.70 -12.83 6.13
CA SER A 98 -18.05 -14.23 6.33
C SER A 98 -16.85 -15.14 6.13
N VAL A 99 -16.95 -16.37 6.64
CA VAL A 99 -15.96 -17.43 6.38
C VAL A 99 -15.80 -17.67 4.87
N GLU A 100 -16.90 -17.66 4.12
CA GLU A 100 -16.88 -17.88 2.67
C GLU A 100 -16.04 -16.80 1.95
N VAL A 101 -16.22 -15.53 2.32
CA VAL A 101 -15.42 -14.42 1.77
C VAL A 101 -13.95 -14.55 2.17
N ALA A 102 -13.66 -14.92 3.43
CA ALA A 102 -12.29 -15.14 3.89
C ALA A 102 -11.58 -16.26 3.12
N LEU A 103 -12.29 -17.36 2.83
CA LEU A 103 -11.76 -18.48 2.06
C LEU A 103 -11.54 -18.12 0.58
N ARG A 104 -12.47 -17.38 -0.05
CA ARG A 104 -12.30 -16.88 -1.43
C ARG A 104 -11.13 -15.90 -1.55
N ALA A 105 -10.86 -15.12 -0.50
CA ALA A 105 -9.77 -14.16 -0.47
C ALA A 105 -8.40 -14.79 -0.14
N ALA A 106 -8.36 -16.04 0.34
CA ALA A 106 -7.14 -16.70 0.80
C ALA A 106 -6.23 -17.11 -0.37
N ASP A 107 -4.91 -16.95 -0.17
CA ASP A 107 -3.91 -17.54 -1.07
C ASP A 107 -3.97 -19.08 -0.95
N PRO A 108 -4.08 -19.83 -2.07
CA PRO A 108 -4.02 -21.29 -2.07
C PRO A 108 -2.84 -21.86 -1.28
N ARG A 109 -1.68 -21.17 -1.28
CA ARG A 109 -0.48 -21.60 -0.54
C ARG A 109 -0.60 -21.43 0.98
N ALA A 110 -1.47 -20.53 1.43
CA ALA A 110 -1.73 -20.26 2.84
C ALA A 110 -3.02 -20.94 3.35
N CYS A 111 -3.69 -21.74 2.52
CA CYS A 111 -5.02 -22.28 2.79
C CYS A 111 -5.09 -23.01 4.15
N VAL A 112 -4.15 -23.90 4.46
CA VAL A 112 -4.12 -24.65 5.74
C VAL A 112 -4.12 -23.71 6.96
N ARG A 113 -3.26 -22.68 6.95
CA ARG A 113 -3.19 -21.70 8.04
C ARG A 113 -4.49 -20.91 8.17
N VAL A 114 -5.06 -20.48 7.04
CA VAL A 114 -6.35 -19.76 7.03
C VAL A 114 -7.47 -20.63 7.60
N GLN A 115 -7.53 -21.92 7.23
CA GLN A 115 -8.52 -22.84 7.79
C GLN A 115 -8.34 -23.02 9.32
N ASP A 116 -7.11 -23.10 9.80
CA ASP A 116 -6.82 -23.17 11.24
C ASP A 116 -7.23 -21.89 11.98
N ASP A 117 -6.94 -20.72 11.42
CA ASP A 117 -7.36 -19.44 11.98
C ASP A 117 -8.90 -19.36 12.03
N LEU A 118 -9.61 -19.81 10.99
CA LEU A 118 -11.08 -19.87 10.96
C LEU A 118 -11.65 -20.80 12.03
N ARG A 119 -11.03 -21.96 12.26
CA ARG A 119 -11.40 -22.87 13.37
C ARG A 119 -11.20 -22.20 14.72
N GLN A 120 -10.12 -21.44 14.91
CA GLN A 120 -9.86 -20.70 16.15
C GLN A 120 -10.86 -19.57 16.36
N VAL A 121 -11.23 -18.83 15.32
CA VAL A 121 -12.29 -17.81 15.39
C VAL A 121 -13.62 -18.43 15.77
N CYS A 122 -13.99 -19.56 15.18
CA CYS A 122 -15.21 -20.30 15.53
C CYS A 122 -15.23 -20.70 17.00
N ARG A 123 -14.11 -21.24 17.47
CA ARG A 123 -13.94 -21.65 18.87
C ARG A 123 -14.06 -20.47 19.82
N TYR A 124 -13.40 -19.35 19.52
CA TYR A 124 -13.54 -18.11 20.28
C TYR A 124 -15.01 -17.68 20.35
N ALA A 125 -15.71 -17.64 19.22
CA ALA A 125 -17.11 -17.19 19.18
C ALA A 125 -18.02 -18.11 20.01
N CYS A 126 -17.80 -19.43 19.94
CA CYS A 126 -18.53 -20.42 20.76
C CYS A 126 -18.26 -20.29 22.26
N LEU A 127 -17.05 -19.90 22.67
CA LEU A 127 -16.72 -19.61 24.07
C LEU A 127 -17.32 -18.28 24.53
N ARG A 128 -17.31 -17.28 23.65
CA ARG A 128 -17.69 -15.91 23.99
C ARG A 128 -19.19 -15.70 24.07
N LYS A 129 -19.98 -16.39 23.23
CA LYS A 129 -21.44 -16.17 23.08
C LYS A 129 -22.23 -16.22 24.40
N GLU A 130 -21.81 -17.05 25.36
CA GLU A 130 -22.48 -17.20 26.67
C GLU A 130 -22.21 -16.03 27.62
N THR A 131 -21.16 -15.23 27.37
CA THR A 131 -20.70 -14.15 28.26
C THR A 131 -20.84 -12.77 27.65
N SER A 132 -21.11 -12.67 26.35
CA SER A 132 -21.49 -11.42 25.70
C SER A 132 -22.23 -11.69 24.39
N LYS A 133 -23.23 -10.84 24.12
CA LYS A 133 -23.95 -10.79 22.84
C LYS A 133 -23.01 -10.60 21.65
N ALA A 134 -21.82 -10.03 21.84
CA ALA A 134 -20.80 -9.87 20.79
C ALA A 134 -20.37 -11.20 20.16
N GLY A 135 -20.26 -12.28 20.96
CA GLY A 135 -19.96 -13.63 20.45
C GLY A 135 -21.08 -14.16 19.55
N SER A 136 -22.33 -13.98 19.95
CA SER A 136 -23.50 -14.38 19.15
C SER A 136 -23.63 -13.57 17.86
N VAL A 137 -23.33 -12.26 17.91
CA VAL A 137 -23.29 -11.38 16.74
C VAL A 137 -22.23 -11.83 15.74
N LEU A 138 -21.03 -12.20 16.22
CA LEU A 138 -19.99 -12.74 15.35
C LEU A 138 -20.41 -14.06 14.70
N ILE A 139 -21.09 -14.96 15.44
CA ILE A 139 -21.64 -16.21 14.86
C ILE A 139 -22.65 -15.89 13.76
N LEU A 140 -23.62 -15.02 14.04
CA LEU A 140 -24.64 -14.63 13.07
C LEU A 140 -24.03 -14.06 11.79
N ARG A 141 -23.10 -13.10 11.92
CA ARG A 141 -22.48 -12.44 10.76
C ARG A 141 -21.53 -13.36 10.00
N PHE A 142 -20.59 -13.97 10.72
CA PHE A 142 -19.41 -14.60 10.13
C PHE A 142 -19.66 -16.06 9.72
N MET A 143 -20.45 -16.81 10.52
CA MET A 143 -20.72 -18.25 10.28
C MET A 143 -22.06 -18.50 9.60
N HIS A 144 -23.09 -17.74 9.99
CA HIS A 144 -24.45 -17.97 9.50
C HIS A 144 -24.87 -17.01 8.37
N GLY A 145 -24.01 -16.05 8.01
CA GLY A 145 -24.22 -15.17 6.86
C GLY A 145 -25.36 -14.16 7.02
N TYR A 146 -25.72 -13.78 8.25
CA TYR A 146 -26.72 -12.74 8.49
C TYR A 146 -26.14 -11.35 8.21
N TYR A 147 -26.93 -10.49 7.57
CA TYR A 147 -26.55 -9.10 7.35
C TYR A 147 -26.77 -8.27 8.62
N PRO A 148 -26.02 -7.16 8.84
CA PRO A 148 -26.16 -6.37 10.06
C PRO A 148 -27.58 -5.85 10.33
N SER A 149 -28.34 -5.52 9.27
CA SER A 149 -29.77 -5.19 9.34
C SER A 149 -30.62 -6.35 9.90
N GLU A 150 -30.34 -7.58 9.48
CA GLU A 150 -31.03 -8.78 9.96
C GLU A 150 -30.64 -9.09 11.41
N ILE A 151 -29.36 -8.94 11.75
CA ILE A 151 -28.88 -9.14 13.12
C ILE A 151 -29.55 -8.14 14.08
N ALA A 152 -29.74 -6.89 13.65
CA ALA A 152 -30.45 -5.88 14.42
C ALA A 152 -31.89 -6.34 14.75
N ARG A 153 -32.58 -6.96 13.79
CA ARG A 153 -33.92 -7.55 13.99
C ARG A 153 -33.89 -8.76 14.91
N VAL A 154 -32.92 -9.67 14.74
CA VAL A 154 -32.72 -10.84 15.60
C VAL A 154 -32.39 -10.44 17.05
N MET A 155 -31.74 -9.30 17.26
CA MET A 155 -31.40 -8.79 18.58
C MET A 155 -32.45 -7.85 19.18
N CYS A 156 -33.44 -7.43 18.39
CA CYS A 156 -34.33 -6.29 18.70
C CYS A 156 -33.52 -5.05 19.13
N SER A 157 -32.44 -4.73 18.41
CA SER A 157 -31.56 -3.59 18.71
C SER A 157 -31.30 -2.72 17.48
N SER A 158 -30.63 -1.58 17.66
CA SER A 158 -30.22 -0.73 16.54
C SER A 158 -29.06 -1.34 15.74
N ARG A 159 -28.89 -0.92 14.48
CA ARG A 159 -27.79 -1.36 13.62
C ARG A 159 -26.43 -0.90 14.13
N GLU A 160 -26.34 0.31 14.69
CA GLU A 160 -25.12 0.84 15.30
C GLU A 160 -24.66 -0.03 16.47
N ALA A 161 -25.60 -0.52 17.27
CA ALA A 161 -25.29 -1.43 18.37
C ALA A 161 -24.82 -2.81 17.90
N VAL A 162 -25.21 -3.24 16.69
CA VAL A 162 -24.68 -4.46 16.06
C VAL A 162 -23.25 -4.23 15.55
N GLU A 163 -23.00 -3.10 14.88
CA GLU A 163 -21.68 -2.74 14.35
C GLU A 163 -20.64 -2.60 15.45
N GLU A 164 -20.99 -1.95 16.57
CA GLU A 164 -20.11 -1.83 17.72
C GLU A 164 -19.79 -3.20 18.33
N ARG A 165 -20.79 -4.10 18.44
CA ARG A 165 -20.56 -5.47 18.90
C ARG A 165 -19.71 -6.29 17.94
N LEU A 166 -19.86 -6.10 16.63
CA LEU A 166 -19.00 -6.72 15.62
C LEU A 166 -17.56 -6.20 15.74
N ARG A 167 -17.36 -4.90 15.97
CA ARG A 167 -16.04 -4.30 16.19
C ARG A 167 -15.36 -4.93 17.40
N VAL A 168 -16.03 -4.93 18.55
CA VAL A 168 -15.52 -5.56 19.79
C VAL A 168 -15.22 -7.04 19.56
N ALA A 169 -16.13 -7.80 18.95
CA ALA A 169 -15.93 -9.23 18.71
C ALA A 169 -14.74 -9.51 17.79
N ARG A 170 -14.53 -8.70 16.75
CA ARG A 170 -13.39 -8.80 15.82
C ARG A 170 -12.07 -8.45 16.50
N ASP A 171 -12.05 -7.40 17.33
CA ASP A 171 -10.87 -6.99 18.08
C ASP A 171 -10.44 -8.07 19.09
N GLU A 172 -11.39 -8.59 19.87
CA GLU A 172 -11.16 -9.72 20.77
C GLU A 172 -10.72 -10.98 20.02
N ALA A 173 -11.36 -11.34 18.90
CA ALA A 173 -10.96 -12.51 18.11
C ALA A 173 -9.55 -12.37 17.53
N ARG A 174 -9.16 -11.18 17.03
CA ARG A 174 -7.77 -10.92 16.58
C ARG A 174 -6.77 -11.13 17.71
N GLN A 175 -7.10 -10.65 18.91
CA GLN A 175 -6.26 -10.84 20.08
C GLN A 175 -6.18 -12.33 20.47
N PHE A 176 -7.28 -13.06 20.38
CA PHE A 176 -7.33 -14.51 20.62
C PHE A 176 -6.49 -15.30 19.62
N LEU A 177 -6.45 -14.90 18.35
CA LEU A 177 -5.60 -15.53 17.33
C LEU A 177 -4.11 -15.33 17.60
N LYS A 178 -3.72 -14.15 18.11
CA LYS A 178 -2.33 -13.84 18.48
C LYS A 178 -1.90 -14.57 19.75
N ASP A 179 -2.75 -14.53 20.78
CA ASP A 179 -2.52 -15.17 22.08
C ASP A 179 -3.85 -15.65 22.68
N PRO A 180 -4.17 -16.95 22.56
CA PRO A 180 -5.40 -17.52 23.13
C PRO A 180 -5.50 -17.41 24.65
N ALA A 181 -4.38 -17.20 25.36
CA ALA A 181 -4.35 -17.07 26.81
C ALA A 181 -4.54 -15.61 27.30
N SER A 182 -4.46 -14.64 26.40
CA SER A 182 -4.58 -13.21 26.74
C SER A 182 -5.99 -12.78 27.14
N LEU A 183 -7.03 -13.51 26.73
CA LEU A 183 -8.41 -13.25 27.11
C LEU A 183 -8.85 -14.12 28.30
N ARG A 184 -9.38 -13.48 29.35
CA ARG A 184 -9.99 -14.15 30.50
C ARG A 184 -11.52 -14.08 30.40
N PHE A 185 -12.16 -15.21 30.16
CA PHE A 185 -13.63 -15.31 30.19
C PHE A 185 -14.11 -15.51 31.64
N ILE A 186 -15.11 -14.73 32.07
CA ILE A 186 -15.53 -14.59 33.50
C ILE A 186 -16.19 -15.85 34.10
N ALA A 187 -16.49 -16.88 33.31
CA ALA A 187 -16.99 -18.15 33.82
C ALA A 187 -15.91 -19.24 33.71
N GLY A 188 -15.61 -19.92 34.82
CA GLY A 188 -14.52 -20.88 35.03
C GLY A 188 -14.49 -22.17 34.18
N LYS A 189 -14.87 -22.12 32.90
CA LYS A 189 -14.48 -23.13 31.93
C LYS A 189 -13.01 -22.85 31.58
N LYS A 190 -12.11 -23.73 32.02
CA LYS A 190 -10.71 -23.75 31.57
C LYS A 190 -10.68 -23.51 30.06
N SER A 191 -9.83 -22.59 29.57
CA SER A 191 -9.51 -22.55 28.14
C SER A 191 -9.28 -23.99 27.71
N PRO A 192 -10.05 -24.52 26.73
CA PRO A 192 -9.79 -25.87 26.29
C PRO A 192 -8.32 -25.91 25.82
N GLY A 193 -7.66 -27.07 25.87
CA GLY A 193 -6.30 -27.18 25.34
C GLY A 193 -6.22 -26.72 23.87
N PRO A 194 -5.02 -26.50 23.30
CA PRO A 194 -4.89 -26.31 21.86
C PRO A 194 -5.71 -27.38 21.12
N SER A 195 -6.48 -26.99 20.11
CA SER A 195 -7.16 -27.97 19.26
C SER A 195 -6.10 -28.95 18.77
N PRO A 196 -6.41 -30.27 18.70
CA PRO A 196 -5.48 -31.19 18.07
C PRO A 196 -5.14 -30.64 16.69
N ALA A 197 -3.86 -30.39 16.45
CA ALA A 197 -3.37 -30.03 15.12
C ALA A 197 -3.87 -31.13 14.20
N THR A 198 -4.84 -30.81 13.37
CA THR A 198 -5.32 -31.76 12.38
C THR A 198 -4.19 -31.82 11.38
N ASN A 199 -3.44 -32.93 11.38
CA ASN A 199 -2.40 -33.23 10.38
C ASN A 199 -3.02 -33.45 8.97
N ALA A 200 -4.12 -32.79 8.67
CA ALA A 200 -4.93 -32.99 7.48
C ALA A 200 -4.51 -31.99 6.40
N SER A 201 -4.48 -32.47 5.16
CA SER A 201 -4.55 -31.63 3.97
C SER A 201 -5.67 -30.59 4.10
N ALA A 202 -5.53 -29.45 3.42
CA ALA A 202 -6.60 -28.45 3.35
C ALA A 202 -7.92 -29.13 2.95
N GLN A 203 -8.97 -28.98 3.78
CA GLN A 203 -10.31 -29.46 3.46
C GLN A 203 -10.88 -28.65 2.31
N SER A 204 -11.90 -29.18 1.62
CA SER A 204 -12.65 -28.34 0.69
C SER A 204 -13.34 -27.19 1.45
N PRO A 205 -13.52 -26.01 0.84
CA PRO A 205 -14.24 -24.90 1.48
C PRO A 205 -15.63 -25.29 2.00
N GLU A 206 -16.35 -26.15 1.27
CA GLU A 206 -17.69 -26.63 1.63
C GLU A 206 -17.67 -27.52 2.88
N GLU A 207 -16.72 -28.46 2.95
CA GLU A 207 -16.54 -29.33 4.12
C GLU A 207 -16.20 -28.50 5.36
N LEU A 208 -15.26 -27.55 5.24
CA LEU A 208 -14.90 -26.68 6.36
C LEU A 208 -16.09 -25.84 6.83
N LEU A 209 -16.84 -25.22 5.91
CA LEU A 209 -18.03 -24.45 6.26
C LEU A 209 -19.06 -25.31 7.01
N ARG A 210 -19.26 -26.55 6.58
CA ARG A 210 -20.14 -27.51 7.26
C ARG A 210 -19.63 -27.88 8.65
N ASP A 211 -18.33 -28.13 8.80
CA ASP A 211 -17.68 -28.47 10.07
C ASP A 211 -17.75 -27.30 11.08
N LEU A 212 -17.49 -26.07 10.64
CA LEU A 212 -17.58 -24.88 11.50
C LEU A 212 -19.01 -24.65 11.98
N ARG A 213 -20.00 -24.77 11.09
CA ARG A 213 -21.42 -24.64 11.46
C ARG A 213 -21.86 -25.75 12.41
N ARG A 214 -21.43 -26.98 12.17
CA ARG A 214 -21.65 -28.10 13.09
C ARG A 214 -21.04 -27.81 14.47
N ALA A 215 -19.82 -27.30 14.53
CA ALA A 215 -19.18 -26.92 15.80
C ALA A 215 -19.97 -25.83 16.56
N VAL A 216 -20.54 -24.85 15.83
CA VAL A 216 -21.46 -23.86 16.43
C VAL A 216 -22.70 -24.56 17.02
N PHE A 217 -23.35 -25.44 16.27
CA PHE A 217 -24.55 -26.13 16.75
C PHE A 217 -24.28 -27.11 17.91
N ASP A 218 -23.13 -27.78 17.90
CA ASP A 218 -22.68 -28.67 18.97
C ASP A 218 -22.32 -27.89 20.26
N SER A 219 -22.04 -26.59 20.16
CA SER A 219 -21.79 -25.70 21.30
C SER A 219 -23.06 -25.19 22.01
N ARG A 220 -24.24 -25.66 21.59
CA ARG A 220 -25.54 -25.32 22.18
C ARG A 220 -25.59 -25.68 23.66
N CYS A 221 -26.01 -24.71 24.48
CA CYS A 221 -26.28 -24.90 25.90
C CYS A 221 -27.76 -24.60 26.20
N GLY A 222 -28.36 -25.31 27.15
CA GLY A 222 -29.76 -25.12 27.57
C GLY A 222 -30.80 -25.86 26.71
N VAL A 223 -32.06 -25.77 27.12
CA VAL A 223 -33.22 -26.38 26.44
C VAL A 223 -33.80 -25.45 25.38
N CYS A 224 -34.40 -26.04 24.34
CA CYS A 224 -35.04 -25.27 23.27
C CYS A 224 -36.20 -24.43 23.80
N LEU A 225 -36.34 -23.24 23.25
CA LEU A 225 -37.42 -22.30 23.55
C LEU A 225 -38.71 -22.74 22.84
N THR A 226 -39.86 -22.56 23.49
CA THR A 226 -41.16 -22.81 22.84
C THR A 226 -41.50 -21.70 21.86
N GLU A 227 -42.35 -22.01 20.88
CA GLU A 227 -42.83 -21.03 19.89
C GLU A 227 -43.51 -19.84 20.57
N GLU A 228 -44.32 -20.05 21.62
CA GLU A 228 -44.97 -18.93 22.31
C GLU A 228 -43.95 -18.03 23.03
N ARG A 229 -42.89 -18.62 23.58
CA ARG A 229 -41.84 -17.85 24.27
C ARG A 229 -41.04 -17.01 23.27
N LEU A 230 -40.70 -17.55 22.10
CA LEU A 230 -40.04 -16.79 21.03
C LEU A 230 -40.96 -15.70 20.49
N ALA A 231 -42.23 -16.01 20.25
CA ALA A 231 -43.22 -15.02 19.80
C ALA A 231 -43.31 -13.81 20.74
N ARG A 232 -43.40 -14.03 22.06
CA ARG A 232 -43.44 -12.95 23.07
C ARG A 232 -42.17 -12.08 23.07
N LEU A 233 -41.00 -12.67 22.87
CA LEU A 233 -39.73 -11.93 22.83
C LEU A 233 -39.64 -10.95 21.65
N TYR A 234 -40.28 -11.28 20.53
CA TYR A 234 -40.10 -10.57 19.25
C TYR A 234 -41.32 -9.75 18.80
N ARG A 235 -42.55 -10.07 19.23
CA ARG A 235 -43.76 -9.35 18.82
C ARG A 235 -44.20 -8.24 19.79
N ASP A 236 -43.90 -8.36 21.08
CA ASP A 236 -44.49 -7.49 22.11
C ASP A 236 -43.65 -6.23 22.42
N GLY A 237 -42.75 -5.81 21.52
CA GLY A 237 -41.89 -4.64 21.73
C GLY A 237 -40.94 -4.75 22.94
N GLY A 238 -40.64 -5.99 23.39
CA GLY A 238 -39.80 -6.26 24.55
C GLY A 238 -38.31 -5.91 24.33
N ARG A 239 -37.52 -5.93 25.42
CA ARG A 239 -36.05 -5.67 25.47
C ARG A 239 -35.16 -6.60 24.61
N GLY A 240 -35.74 -7.39 23.70
CA GLY A 240 -35.05 -8.42 22.94
C GLY A 240 -34.57 -9.59 23.80
N PRO A 241 -33.88 -10.58 23.20
CA PRO A 241 -33.30 -11.70 23.93
C PRO A 241 -32.16 -11.25 24.85
N ASP A 242 -32.07 -11.85 26.04
CA ASP A 242 -30.88 -11.73 26.89
C ASP A 242 -29.67 -12.49 26.30
N CYS A 243 -28.51 -12.36 26.93
CA CYS A 243 -27.27 -12.97 26.43
C CYS A 243 -27.39 -14.49 26.26
N ALA A 244 -27.90 -15.20 27.27
CA ALA A 244 -28.03 -16.65 27.25
C ALA A 244 -29.07 -17.14 26.23
N THR A 245 -30.21 -16.44 26.11
CA THR A 245 -31.26 -16.74 25.14
C THR A 245 -30.74 -16.56 23.71
N LEU A 246 -30.01 -15.47 23.45
CA LEU A 246 -29.42 -15.23 22.13
C LEU A 246 -28.33 -16.29 21.83
N ALA A 247 -27.46 -16.61 22.80
CA ALA A 247 -26.44 -17.64 22.67
C ALA A 247 -27.03 -19.02 22.33
N HIS A 248 -28.17 -19.37 22.94
CA HIS A 248 -28.93 -20.58 22.60
C HIS A 248 -29.47 -20.52 21.18
N ALA A 249 -30.18 -19.43 20.83
CA ALA A 249 -30.83 -19.28 19.53
C ALA A 249 -29.84 -19.43 18.37
N VAL A 250 -28.71 -18.72 18.41
CA VAL A 250 -27.68 -18.78 17.34
C VAL A 250 -26.98 -20.14 17.24
N SER A 251 -27.07 -20.98 18.28
CA SER A 251 -26.47 -22.31 18.33
C SER A 251 -27.51 -23.42 18.11
N CYS A 252 -28.78 -23.09 17.85
CA CYS A 252 -29.85 -24.07 17.75
C CYS A 252 -30.62 -23.84 16.43
N PRO A 253 -30.48 -24.72 15.42
CA PRO A 253 -31.09 -24.49 14.11
C PRO A 253 -32.61 -24.33 14.18
N ARG A 254 -33.28 -25.16 15.00
CA ARG A 254 -34.74 -25.07 15.21
C ARG A 254 -35.18 -23.73 15.81
N CYS A 255 -34.49 -23.25 16.83
CA CYS A 255 -34.84 -21.98 17.47
C CYS A 255 -34.51 -20.80 16.55
N MET A 256 -33.40 -20.86 15.82
CA MET A 256 -33.02 -19.81 14.89
C MET A 256 -33.99 -19.70 13.71
N ASP A 257 -34.41 -20.83 13.11
CA ASP A 257 -35.41 -20.83 12.04
C ASP A 257 -36.77 -20.31 12.50
N GLU A 258 -37.14 -20.59 13.74
CA GLU A 258 -38.36 -20.03 14.33
C GLU A 258 -38.23 -18.51 14.53
N VAL A 259 -37.07 -18.00 14.96
CA VAL A 259 -36.79 -16.55 15.00
C VAL A 259 -36.85 -15.95 13.60
N ASN A 260 -36.28 -16.62 12.60
CA ASN A 260 -36.34 -16.19 11.21
C ASN A 260 -37.77 -16.07 10.72
N ARG A 261 -38.60 -17.08 10.97
CA ARG A 261 -40.02 -17.09 10.62
C ARG A 261 -40.76 -15.91 11.26
N ILE A 262 -40.56 -15.66 12.55
CA ILE A 262 -41.19 -14.54 13.27
C ILE A 262 -40.74 -13.19 12.69
N GLN A 263 -39.45 -13.08 12.35
CA GLN A 263 -38.87 -11.88 11.78
C GLN A 263 -39.01 -11.81 10.24
N GLY A 264 -39.71 -12.74 9.57
CA GLY A 264 -39.78 -12.76 8.11
C GLY A 264 -38.40 -12.72 7.43
N LEU A 265 -37.43 -13.44 7.98
CA LEU A 265 -36.09 -13.63 7.42
C LEU A 265 -36.01 -15.01 6.73
N PRO A 266 -35.13 -15.17 5.73
CA PRO A 266 -34.87 -16.47 5.11
C PRO A 266 -34.47 -17.54 6.14
N PRO A 267 -34.97 -18.78 6.01
CA PRO A 267 -34.54 -19.89 6.85
C PRO A 267 -33.05 -20.20 6.64
N LEU A 268 -32.46 -20.89 7.61
CA LEU A 268 -31.05 -21.28 7.57
C LEU A 268 -30.70 -22.14 6.35
N SER A 269 -31.60 -23.01 5.89
CA SER A 269 -31.39 -23.84 4.70
C SER A 269 -31.12 -23.03 3.43
N GLU A 270 -31.79 -21.88 3.25
CA GLU A 270 -31.57 -20.98 2.12
C GLU A 270 -30.22 -20.23 2.21
N ARG A 271 -29.72 -20.05 3.42
CA ARG A 271 -28.37 -19.50 3.69
C ARG A 271 -27.27 -20.55 3.54
N TYR A 272 -27.63 -21.84 3.51
CA TYR A 272 -26.74 -22.98 3.44
C TYR A 272 -27.02 -23.91 2.24
N PRO A 273 -26.93 -23.43 0.98
CA PRO A 273 -27.32 -24.23 -0.17
C PRO A 273 -26.55 -25.57 -0.28
N THR A 274 -25.27 -25.56 0.09
CA THR A 274 -24.35 -26.71 0.02
C THR A 274 -24.59 -27.79 1.08
N ASP A 275 -25.44 -27.55 2.08
CA ASP A 275 -25.86 -28.58 3.04
C ASP A 275 -27.12 -29.33 2.61
N SER A 276 -27.88 -28.78 1.67
CA SER A 276 -29.08 -29.40 1.11
C SER A 276 -28.74 -30.43 0.02
N LEU A 277 -27.51 -30.38 -0.52
CA LEU A 277 -26.93 -31.36 -1.43
C LEU A 277 -26.46 -32.61 -0.66
N GLY A 278 -27.39 -33.27 0.04
CA GLY A 278 -27.16 -34.60 0.57
C GLY A 278 -26.90 -35.57 -0.57
N ALA A 279 -25.86 -36.41 -0.43
CA ALA A 279 -25.44 -37.42 -1.39
C ALA A 279 -26.63 -38.07 -2.10
N GLU A 280 -26.79 -37.79 -3.41
CA GLU A 280 -27.68 -38.60 -4.22
C GLU A 280 -27.21 -40.07 -4.09
N PRO A 281 -28.10 -41.01 -3.73
CA PRO A 281 -27.74 -42.40 -3.79
C PRO A 281 -27.46 -42.70 -5.26
N ARG A 282 -26.17 -42.90 -5.60
CA ARG A 282 -25.74 -43.44 -6.89
C ARG A 282 -26.73 -44.52 -7.27
N ARG A 283 -27.57 -44.24 -8.28
CA ARG A 283 -28.51 -45.22 -8.82
C ARG A 283 -27.67 -46.41 -9.25
N LYS A 284 -27.73 -47.46 -8.43
CA LYS A 284 -27.14 -48.75 -8.71
C LYS A 284 -27.79 -49.22 -10.00
N GLY A 285 -27.01 -49.31 -11.07
CA GLY A 285 -27.44 -49.95 -12.31
C GLY A 285 -28.00 -51.32 -11.96
N ARG A 286 -29.31 -51.48 -12.18
CA ARG A 286 -29.96 -52.77 -12.13
C ARG A 286 -30.25 -53.11 -13.58
N ASP A 287 -29.35 -53.92 -14.13
CA ASP A 287 -29.63 -54.75 -15.30
C ASP A 287 -30.88 -55.58 -15.00
N GLY A 288 -31.83 -55.56 -15.93
CA GLY A 288 -33.13 -56.19 -15.79
C GLY A 288 -34.06 -55.82 -16.92
N ASP A 289 -33.70 -56.33 -18.09
CA ASP A 289 -34.57 -56.75 -19.21
C ASP A 289 -36.06 -56.87 -18.86
N ASP A 290 -36.90 -56.12 -19.56
CA ASP A 290 -38.12 -56.64 -20.20
C ASP A 290 -38.72 -55.57 -21.13
N GLY A 291 -38.84 -55.93 -22.41
CA GLY A 291 -39.31 -55.07 -23.47
C GLY A 291 -40.82 -54.84 -23.46
N SER A 292 -41.22 -53.69 -24.02
CA SER A 292 -42.40 -53.62 -24.89
C SER A 292 -42.37 -52.33 -25.71
N ASP A 293 -42.48 -52.53 -27.03
CA ASP A 293 -42.50 -51.54 -28.09
C ASP A 293 -43.74 -50.62 -28.03
N GLY A 294 -43.52 -49.34 -28.33
CA GLY A 294 -44.56 -48.38 -28.69
C GLY A 294 -43.93 -47.12 -29.31
N PRO A 295 -44.18 -46.80 -30.60
CA PRO A 295 -43.52 -45.71 -31.28
C PRO A 295 -44.19 -44.37 -30.94
N GLY A 296 -43.52 -43.56 -30.11
CA GLY A 296 -43.86 -42.15 -29.85
C GLY A 296 -42.82 -41.22 -30.50
N PRO A 297 -43.23 -40.04 -30.99
CA PRO A 297 -42.47 -39.27 -31.96
C PRO A 297 -41.17 -38.72 -31.38
N ALA A 298 -40.19 -38.60 -32.26
CA ALA A 298 -38.90 -37.99 -31.99
C ALA A 298 -39.06 -36.50 -31.64
N ASP A 299 -39.21 -36.18 -30.36
CA ASP A 299 -38.91 -34.85 -29.83
C ASP A 299 -37.40 -34.77 -29.54
N GLY A 300 -36.64 -34.78 -30.63
CA GLY A 300 -35.30 -34.24 -30.66
C GLY A 300 -35.40 -32.73 -30.84
N ASP A 301 -35.71 -32.01 -29.76
CA ASP A 301 -35.41 -30.59 -29.67
C ASP A 301 -34.92 -30.27 -28.26
N GLY A 302 -33.67 -30.64 -28.00
CA GLY A 302 -32.86 -30.11 -26.92
C GLY A 302 -32.50 -28.65 -27.22
N GLY A 303 -33.52 -27.79 -27.29
CA GLY A 303 -33.36 -26.35 -27.35
C GLY A 303 -32.75 -25.88 -26.04
N ALA A 304 -31.47 -25.52 -26.09
CA ALA A 304 -30.77 -24.86 -24.99
C ALA A 304 -31.56 -23.61 -24.55
N THR A 305 -32.31 -23.73 -23.46
CA THR A 305 -32.93 -22.59 -22.79
C THR A 305 -31.80 -21.71 -22.24
N GLY A 306 -31.49 -20.60 -22.92
CA GLY A 306 -30.38 -19.70 -22.57
C GLY A 306 -30.51 -18.92 -21.26
N GLY A 307 -31.54 -19.20 -20.45
CA GLY A 307 -31.81 -18.55 -19.17
C GLY A 307 -31.17 -19.24 -17.97
N ALA A 308 -31.07 -18.52 -16.85
CA ALA A 308 -30.60 -19.06 -15.58
C ALA A 308 -31.59 -20.08 -14.99
N SER A 309 -31.06 -21.10 -14.34
CA SER A 309 -31.82 -21.92 -13.39
C SER A 309 -32.22 -21.11 -12.16
N GLU A 310 -33.24 -21.58 -11.45
CA GLU A 310 -33.70 -20.96 -10.19
C GLU A 310 -32.60 -20.92 -9.11
N GLU A 311 -31.70 -21.92 -9.10
CA GLU A 311 -30.57 -21.93 -8.18
C GLU A 311 -29.51 -20.88 -8.54
N GLU A 312 -29.17 -20.72 -9.82
CA GLU A 312 -28.25 -19.69 -10.30
C GLU A 312 -28.80 -18.29 -10.01
N ALA A 313 -30.10 -18.08 -10.26
CA ALA A 313 -30.78 -16.82 -9.93
C ALA A 313 -30.71 -16.52 -8.41
N ARG A 314 -30.90 -17.52 -7.55
CA ARG A 314 -30.73 -17.37 -6.09
C ARG A 314 -29.30 -17.03 -5.70
N ARG A 315 -28.28 -17.66 -6.31
CA ARG A 315 -26.85 -17.35 -6.05
C ARG A 315 -26.52 -15.91 -6.46
N CYS A 316 -26.99 -15.47 -7.62
CA CYS A 316 -26.90 -14.09 -8.11
C CYS A 316 -27.49 -13.08 -7.11
N ARG A 317 -28.76 -13.29 -6.69
CA ARG A 317 -29.44 -12.41 -5.72
C ARG A 317 -28.72 -12.34 -4.38
N ARG A 318 -28.22 -13.47 -3.88
CA ARG A 318 -27.45 -13.51 -2.62
C ARG A 318 -26.19 -12.65 -2.70
N ARG A 319 -25.42 -12.76 -3.78
CA ARG A 319 -24.19 -11.98 -3.97
C ARG A 319 -24.48 -10.49 -4.15
N ALA A 320 -25.56 -10.13 -4.86
CA ALA A 320 -25.99 -8.74 -4.96
C ALA A 320 -26.39 -8.15 -3.59
N ARG A 321 -27.11 -8.94 -2.79
CA ARG A 321 -27.48 -8.55 -1.43
C ARG A 321 -26.26 -8.39 -0.50
N GLU A 322 -25.27 -9.26 -0.63
CA GLU A 322 -24.00 -9.14 0.10
C GLU A 322 -23.31 -7.80 -0.19
N VAL A 323 -23.21 -7.39 -1.46
CA VAL A 323 -22.61 -6.09 -1.83
C VAL A 323 -23.46 -4.92 -1.35
N PHE A 324 -24.79 -4.99 -1.48
CA PHE A 324 -25.71 -3.96 -1.00
C PHE A 324 -25.59 -3.71 0.51
N GLU A 325 -25.46 -4.77 1.31
CA GLU A 325 -25.33 -4.70 2.77
C GLU A 325 -23.89 -4.41 3.24
N HIS A 326 -22.90 -4.54 2.35
CA HIS A 326 -21.49 -4.36 2.70
C HIS A 326 -21.17 -2.91 3.08
N ARG A 327 -20.44 -2.73 4.19
CA ARG A 327 -20.05 -1.41 4.71
C ARG A 327 -18.53 -1.26 4.66
N PRO A 328 -17.99 -0.41 3.76
CA PRO A 328 -16.55 -0.22 3.64
C PRO A 328 -15.97 0.54 4.83
N ARG A 329 -14.76 0.15 5.25
CA ARG A 329 -13.90 0.95 6.14
C ARG A 329 -12.88 1.76 5.36
N GLU A 330 -12.59 1.33 4.14
CA GLU A 330 -11.71 2.02 3.19
C GLU A 330 -12.35 1.99 1.79
N LEU A 331 -12.21 3.08 1.05
CA LEU A 331 -12.60 3.18 -0.35
C LEU A 331 -11.33 3.13 -1.21
N CYS A 332 -11.21 2.11 -2.04
CA CYS A 332 -10.11 1.92 -2.98
C CYS A 332 -10.58 2.24 -4.39
N VAL A 333 -10.13 3.37 -4.94
CA VAL A 333 -10.49 3.80 -6.30
C VAL A 333 -9.50 3.21 -7.30
N SER A 334 -10.02 2.60 -8.36
CA SER A 334 -9.24 2.04 -9.45
C SER A 334 -9.73 2.54 -10.81
N VAL A 335 -8.80 2.79 -11.73
CA VAL A 335 -9.08 3.15 -13.12
C VAL A 335 -8.51 2.06 -14.02
N ASN A 336 -9.33 1.53 -14.92
CA ASN A 336 -8.97 0.38 -15.77
C ASN A 336 -8.44 -0.82 -14.96
N GLY A 337 -8.90 -1.02 -13.72
CA GLY A 337 -8.40 -2.06 -12.82
C GLY A 337 -6.99 -1.81 -12.25
N ARG A 338 -6.45 -0.58 -12.32
CA ARG A 338 -5.22 -0.14 -11.62
C ARG A 338 -5.61 0.72 -10.42
N PRO A 339 -5.10 0.45 -9.20
CA PRO A 339 -5.42 1.26 -8.03
C PRO A 339 -4.80 2.64 -8.16
N LEU A 340 -5.61 3.68 -8.00
CA LEU A 340 -5.19 5.08 -8.07
C LEU A 340 -5.04 5.68 -6.66
N ALA A 341 -5.99 5.37 -5.77
CA ALA A 341 -5.97 5.83 -4.40
C ALA A 341 -6.73 4.90 -3.45
N ALA A 342 -6.45 5.01 -2.16
CA ALA A 342 -7.22 4.41 -1.09
C ALA A 342 -7.46 5.45 0.01
N GLN A 343 -8.69 5.51 0.55
CA GLN A 343 -9.09 6.46 1.59
C GLN A 343 -9.90 5.77 2.67
N LYS A 344 -9.49 5.91 3.94
CA LYS A 344 -10.28 5.44 5.08
C LYS A 344 -11.57 6.24 5.22
N VAL A 345 -12.67 5.54 5.49
CA VAL A 345 -13.97 6.14 5.84
C VAL A 345 -13.88 6.60 7.28
N ALA A 346 -13.76 7.92 7.49
CA ALA A 346 -13.57 8.50 8.82
C ALA A 346 -14.71 9.42 9.27
N ALA A 347 -15.61 9.78 8.34
CA ALA A 347 -16.74 10.67 8.60
C ALA A 347 -18.00 10.21 7.87
N ALA A 348 -19.14 10.84 8.18
CA ALA A 348 -20.42 10.60 7.51
C ALA A 348 -20.42 11.03 6.03
N LEU A 349 -19.54 11.94 5.64
CA LEU A 349 -19.29 12.33 4.25
C LEU A 349 -17.80 12.17 3.99
N ASN A 350 -17.45 11.42 2.95
CA ASN A 350 -16.07 11.29 2.46
C ASN A 350 -16.08 11.66 0.99
N GLU A 351 -15.24 12.62 0.62
CA GLU A 351 -15.08 13.08 -0.74
C GLU A 351 -13.60 13.02 -1.12
N GLN A 352 -13.32 12.54 -2.32
CA GLN A 352 -11.99 12.44 -2.88
C GLN A 352 -11.99 12.84 -4.35
N LYS A 353 -11.04 13.68 -4.76
CA LYS A 353 -10.81 14.04 -6.17
C LYS A 353 -9.43 13.57 -6.59
N LEU A 354 -9.36 12.89 -7.73
CA LEU A 354 -8.17 12.21 -8.23
C LEU A 354 -7.94 12.60 -9.69
N ASN A 355 -6.73 13.06 -10.01
CA ASN A 355 -6.32 13.28 -11.39
C ASN A 355 -5.76 11.98 -11.96
N VAL A 356 -6.28 11.56 -13.11
CA VAL A 356 -5.75 10.43 -13.86
C VAL A 356 -4.63 10.95 -14.77
N GLY A 357 -3.51 10.23 -14.87
CA GLY A 357 -2.34 10.68 -15.64
C GLY A 357 -2.67 11.03 -17.10
N HIS A 358 -1.96 12.00 -17.68
CA HIS A 358 -2.20 12.44 -19.06
C HIS A 358 -1.85 11.30 -20.05
N GLY A 359 -2.76 11.01 -20.99
CA GLY A 359 -2.58 10.00 -22.05
C GLY A 359 -3.15 8.59 -21.77
N GLU A 360 -3.76 8.35 -20.61
CA GLU A 360 -4.45 7.07 -20.33
C GLU A 360 -5.94 7.16 -20.70
N GLU A 361 -6.39 6.37 -21.68
CA GLU A 361 -7.81 6.26 -22.03
C GLU A 361 -8.59 5.58 -20.88
N ILE A 362 -9.62 6.24 -20.36
CA ILE A 362 -10.44 5.74 -19.25
C ILE A 362 -11.58 4.90 -19.83
N ASN A 363 -11.41 3.57 -19.76
CA ASN A 363 -12.44 2.62 -20.18
C ASN A 363 -13.45 2.35 -19.06
N PHE A 364 -13.00 2.34 -17.80
CA PHE A 364 -13.87 2.16 -16.64
C PHE A 364 -13.22 2.62 -15.34
N VAL A 365 -14.06 3.02 -14.38
CA VAL A 365 -13.71 3.39 -13.01
C VAL A 365 -14.39 2.42 -12.05
N GLU A 366 -13.67 1.99 -11.02
CA GLU A 366 -14.17 1.07 -10.01
C GLU A 366 -13.88 1.59 -8.61
N VAL A 367 -14.79 1.33 -7.68
CA VAL A 367 -14.59 1.60 -6.25
C VAL A 367 -14.76 0.29 -5.49
N PHE A 368 -13.74 -0.07 -4.71
CA PHE A 368 -13.71 -1.27 -3.88
C PHE A 368 -13.65 -0.93 -2.40
N SER A 369 -14.02 -1.89 -1.55
CA SER A 369 -13.69 -1.85 -0.13
C SER A 369 -12.31 -2.47 0.19
N GLU A 370 -11.90 -2.38 1.45
CA GLU A 370 -10.72 -3.08 1.98
C GLU A 370 -10.82 -4.62 1.86
N GLN A 371 -12.06 -5.15 1.87
CA GLN A 371 -12.35 -6.59 1.71
C GLN A 371 -12.42 -7.01 0.24
N ASP A 372 -11.98 -6.14 -0.69
CA ASP A 372 -11.96 -6.42 -2.11
C ASP A 372 -13.37 -6.57 -2.74
N VAL A 373 -14.41 -6.06 -2.05
CA VAL A 373 -15.79 -6.03 -2.54
C VAL A 373 -15.96 -4.84 -3.48
N ARG A 374 -16.41 -5.09 -4.72
CA ARG A 374 -16.69 -4.03 -5.71
C ARG A 374 -18.01 -3.36 -5.37
N LEU A 375 -17.94 -2.12 -4.92
CA LEU A 375 -19.10 -1.31 -4.55
C LEU A 375 -19.69 -0.54 -5.73
N MET A 376 -18.86 -0.23 -6.73
CA MET A 376 -19.28 0.51 -7.92
C MET A 376 -18.42 0.15 -9.13
N TYR A 377 -19.07 0.17 -10.30
CA TYR A 377 -18.47 0.08 -11.63
C TYR A 377 -19.08 1.17 -12.52
N LEU A 378 -18.26 2.11 -12.98
CA LEU A 378 -18.63 3.16 -13.92
C LEU A 378 -17.93 2.90 -15.26
N ASP A 379 -18.71 2.80 -16.33
CA ASP A 379 -18.22 2.69 -17.70
C ASP A 379 -18.67 3.94 -18.50
N PRO A 380 -17.75 4.86 -18.84
CA PRO A 380 -18.07 6.08 -19.57
C PRO A 380 -18.63 5.81 -20.96
N ALA A 381 -18.25 4.70 -21.63
CA ALA A 381 -18.75 4.39 -22.97
C ALA A 381 -20.24 4.03 -22.99
N SER A 382 -20.78 3.69 -21.81
CA SER A 382 -22.13 3.16 -21.66
C SER A 382 -23.11 4.19 -21.09
N TRP A 383 -22.62 5.30 -20.56
CA TRP A 383 -23.43 6.40 -20.03
C TRP A 383 -23.16 7.66 -20.87
N PRO A 384 -24.17 8.30 -21.46
CA PRO A 384 -23.95 9.63 -22.02
C PRO A 384 -23.56 10.57 -20.88
N ALA A 385 -22.56 11.41 -21.11
CA ALA A 385 -22.30 12.54 -20.24
C ALA A 385 -23.59 13.35 -20.04
N ASP A 386 -23.73 13.99 -18.89
CA ASP A 386 -24.77 15.00 -18.72
C ASP A 386 -24.55 16.18 -19.68
N ASP A 387 -25.48 17.13 -19.68
CA ASP A 387 -25.43 18.31 -20.55
C ASP A 387 -24.16 19.17 -20.33
N GLU A 388 -23.39 18.91 -19.25
CA GLU A 388 -22.14 19.57 -18.88
C GLU A 388 -20.88 18.74 -19.20
N GLY A 389 -21.01 17.56 -19.84
CA GLY A 389 -19.86 16.73 -20.19
C GLY A 389 -19.32 15.87 -19.03
N VAL A 390 -20.08 15.73 -17.94
CA VAL A 390 -19.71 14.94 -16.76
C VAL A 390 -20.39 13.57 -16.80
N TYR A 391 -19.59 12.52 -16.58
CA TYR A 391 -20.08 11.15 -16.41
C TYR A 391 -20.30 10.89 -14.92
N ALA A 392 -21.54 10.90 -14.46
CA ALA A 392 -21.88 10.64 -13.07
C ALA A 392 -22.65 9.33 -12.89
N LEU A 393 -22.24 8.52 -11.92
CA LEU A 393 -22.96 7.34 -11.49
C LEU A 393 -23.12 7.35 -9.97
N ARG A 394 -24.35 7.10 -9.52
CA ARG A 394 -24.69 6.98 -8.10
C ARG A 394 -25.35 5.64 -7.85
N VAL A 395 -24.88 4.94 -6.82
CA VAL A 395 -25.48 3.70 -6.33
C VAL A 395 -25.99 3.90 -4.91
N GLU A 396 -27.12 3.25 -4.61
CA GLU A 396 -27.69 3.19 -3.28
C GLU A 396 -27.32 1.86 -2.61
N LEU A 397 -26.87 1.95 -1.37
CA LEU A 397 -26.50 0.82 -0.52
C LEU A 397 -27.45 0.76 0.68
N SER A 398 -27.31 -0.26 1.52
CA SER A 398 -28.13 -0.41 2.72
C SER A 398 -28.11 0.85 3.60
N ASP A 399 -29.16 1.05 4.40
CA ASP A 399 -29.25 2.12 5.39
C ASP A 399 -29.17 3.55 4.80
N ARG A 400 -29.64 3.72 3.56
CA ARG A 400 -29.62 4.98 2.82
C ARG A 400 -28.19 5.52 2.58
N ARG A 401 -27.19 4.63 2.62
CA ARG A 401 -25.82 4.97 2.24
C ARG A 401 -25.76 5.15 0.73
N THR A 402 -24.96 6.10 0.27
CA THR A 402 -24.83 6.38 -1.16
C THR A 402 -23.38 6.48 -1.52
N LEU A 403 -23.02 5.90 -2.66
CA LEU A 403 -21.71 6.06 -3.28
C LEU A 403 -21.92 6.67 -4.65
N GLU A 404 -21.18 7.73 -4.95
CA GLU A 404 -21.25 8.46 -6.22
C GLU A 404 -19.84 8.61 -6.79
N ALA A 405 -19.68 8.37 -8.09
CA ALA A 405 -18.47 8.68 -8.82
C ALA A 405 -18.80 9.63 -9.98
N ARG A 406 -17.99 10.67 -10.14
CA ARG A 406 -18.06 11.62 -11.25
C ARG A 406 -16.74 11.61 -12.00
N LEU A 407 -16.80 11.48 -13.31
CA LEU A 407 -15.67 11.57 -14.21
C LEU A 407 -15.87 12.79 -15.11
N THR A 408 -14.90 13.70 -15.07
CA THR A 408 -14.89 14.92 -15.88
C THR A 408 -13.65 14.93 -16.75
N TYR A 409 -13.81 15.21 -18.03
CA TYR A 409 -12.69 15.39 -18.96
C TYR A 409 -12.39 16.89 -19.06
N ALA A 410 -11.34 17.34 -18.39
CA ALA A 410 -10.82 18.71 -18.53
C ALA A 410 -9.66 18.75 -19.55
N ASP A 411 -9.39 19.92 -20.13
CA ASP A 411 -8.37 20.11 -21.18
C ASP A 411 -6.94 19.73 -20.75
N SER A 412 -6.68 19.62 -19.43
CA SER A 412 -5.40 19.18 -18.87
C SER A 412 -5.38 17.69 -18.54
N ALA A 413 -6.28 17.19 -17.68
CA ALA A 413 -6.37 15.76 -17.36
C ALA A 413 -7.79 15.34 -16.96
N PRO A 414 -8.17 14.06 -17.18
CA PRO A 414 -9.42 13.57 -16.65
C PRO A 414 -9.37 13.43 -15.13
N THR A 415 -10.43 13.88 -14.46
CA THR A 415 -10.56 13.85 -13.00
C THR A 415 -11.68 12.91 -12.58
N VAL A 416 -11.39 12.03 -11.63
CA VAL A 416 -12.37 11.15 -10.96
C VAL A 416 -12.64 11.70 -9.56
N GLN A 417 -13.89 12.03 -9.28
CA GLN A 417 -14.38 12.40 -7.95
C GLN A 417 -15.22 11.27 -7.39
N VAL A 418 -14.95 10.84 -6.16
CA VAL A 418 -15.74 9.82 -5.45
C VAL A 418 -16.31 10.44 -4.18
N ILE A 419 -17.62 10.25 -3.97
CA ILE A 419 -18.37 10.79 -2.84
C ILE A 419 -19.13 9.65 -2.17
N TYR A 420 -18.80 9.39 -0.91
CA TYR A 420 -19.48 8.38 -0.09
C TYR A 420 -20.19 9.04 1.09
N ARG A 421 -21.46 8.71 1.30
CA ARG A 421 -22.28 9.20 2.41
C ARG A 421 -22.80 8.05 3.26
N ASP A 422 -22.59 8.18 4.57
CA ASP A 422 -23.03 7.23 5.58
C ASP A 422 -23.81 7.96 6.70
N PRO A 423 -25.15 7.99 6.62
CA PRO A 423 -25.99 8.68 7.60
C PRO A 423 -25.90 8.14 9.03
N LEU A 424 -25.51 6.87 9.20
CA LEU A 424 -25.43 6.26 10.52
C LEU A 424 -24.22 6.78 11.33
N MET A 425 -23.24 7.39 10.68
CA MET A 425 -22.10 8.03 11.38
C MET A 425 -22.42 9.42 11.95
N THR A 426 -23.50 10.07 11.48
CA THR A 426 -24.00 11.34 12.05
C THR A 426 -24.91 11.13 13.25
N ALA A 427 -25.49 9.94 13.41
CA ALA A 427 -26.35 9.64 14.54
C ALA A 427 -25.50 9.59 15.81
N ARG A 428 -25.67 10.57 16.70
CA ARG A 428 -25.28 10.38 18.11
C ARG A 428 -25.93 9.07 18.55
N PRO A 429 -25.20 8.12 19.16
CA PRO A 429 -25.86 6.98 19.76
C PRO A 429 -26.90 7.54 20.73
N ALA A 430 -28.18 7.38 20.39
CA ALA A 430 -29.25 7.61 21.33
C ALA A 430 -28.90 6.77 22.55
N ALA A 431 -28.98 7.40 23.73
CA ALA A 431 -28.64 6.81 25.00
C ALA A 431 -29.58 5.64 25.33
N GLU A 432 -29.37 4.50 24.67
CA GLU A 432 -29.98 3.19 24.94
C GLU A 432 -28.91 2.10 24.75
N LEU A 433 -27.73 2.32 25.34
CA LEU A 433 -26.92 1.20 25.77
C LEU A 433 -27.52 0.75 27.11
N ASP A 434 -28.07 -0.47 27.15
CA ASP A 434 -28.57 -1.12 28.36
C ASP A 434 -27.63 -0.81 29.55
N PRO A 435 -28.09 -0.15 30.63
CA PRO A 435 -27.26 0.19 31.79
C PRO A 435 -26.83 -1.01 32.66
N PHE A 436 -26.86 -2.23 32.13
CA PHE A 436 -26.79 -3.45 32.93
C PHE A 436 -25.63 -4.37 32.51
N GLU A 437 -24.39 -3.88 32.61
CA GLU A 437 -23.22 -4.78 32.67
C GLU A 437 -22.04 -4.23 33.49
N GLU A 438 -22.18 -3.08 34.18
CA GLU A 438 -21.09 -2.41 34.91
C GLU A 438 -21.26 -2.43 36.45
N ARG A 439 -21.73 -3.55 37.03
CA ARG A 439 -21.93 -3.68 38.49
C ARG A 439 -21.24 -4.85 39.19
N ALA A 440 -20.29 -5.52 38.55
CA ALA A 440 -19.62 -6.69 39.15
C ALA A 440 -18.16 -6.49 39.60
N THR A 441 -17.58 -5.28 39.54
CA THR A 441 -16.13 -5.09 39.76
C THR A 441 -15.70 -4.10 40.84
N THR A 442 -16.60 -3.50 41.62
CA THR A 442 -16.20 -2.53 42.66
C THR A 442 -17.00 -2.69 43.95
N GLN A 443 -16.75 -3.78 44.68
CA GLN A 443 -16.98 -3.86 46.12
C GLN A 443 -16.24 -5.06 46.74
N ALA A 444 -14.93 -4.90 46.93
CA ALA A 444 -14.17 -5.56 47.98
C ALA A 444 -12.85 -4.80 48.19
N ALA A 445 -12.54 -4.50 49.45
CA ALA A 445 -11.36 -3.80 49.96
C ALA A 445 -11.44 -2.25 50.02
N SER A 446 -12.38 -1.74 50.81
CA SER A 446 -12.09 -0.62 51.71
C SER A 446 -11.80 -1.21 53.10
N ASP A 447 -10.55 -1.15 53.55
CA ASP A 447 -10.19 -0.98 54.96
C ASP A 447 -8.68 -0.77 55.09
N GLY A 448 -8.30 0.24 55.89
CA GLY A 448 -6.98 0.35 56.51
C GLY A 448 -5.97 1.30 55.85
N VAL A 449 -6.12 2.60 56.11
CA VAL A 449 -5.07 3.61 55.98
C VAL A 449 -4.14 3.50 57.19
N GLU A 450 -2.85 3.22 56.99
CA GLU A 450 -1.78 3.69 57.90
C GLU A 450 -0.54 4.10 57.10
N ARG A 451 -0.14 5.36 57.30
CA ARG A 451 1.13 5.96 56.87
C ARG A 451 2.21 5.57 57.87
N HIS A 452 3.36 5.07 57.39
CA HIS A 452 4.64 5.22 58.09
C HIS A 452 5.79 5.37 57.09
N GLU A 453 6.60 6.40 57.33
CA GLU A 453 7.78 6.81 56.57
C GLU A 453 9.01 5.92 56.84
N ALA A 454 9.91 5.96 55.85
CA ALA A 454 11.37 5.89 55.93
C ALA A 454 12.10 4.54 56.11
N SER A 455 12.84 4.23 55.04
CA SER A 455 14.29 3.91 55.03
C SER A 455 14.79 2.56 55.58
N ASN A 456 15.54 1.89 54.69
CA ASN A 456 16.58 0.89 54.94
C ASN A 456 16.18 -0.42 55.63
N ARG A 457 16.11 -1.50 54.83
CA ARG A 457 16.70 -2.83 55.16
C ARG A 457 16.76 -3.73 53.91
N LEU A 458 17.65 -3.36 52.98
CA LEU A 458 18.34 -4.33 52.14
C LEU A 458 19.25 -5.18 53.05
N GLY A 459 18.83 -6.41 53.36
CA GLY A 459 19.67 -7.34 54.14
C GLY A 459 18.92 -8.34 55.00
N GLY A 460 17.92 -9.06 54.45
CA GLY A 460 17.20 -10.08 55.23
C GLY A 460 16.59 -11.23 54.44
N LEU A 461 16.11 -10.99 53.21
CA LEU A 461 15.33 -11.98 52.48
C LEU A 461 16.15 -12.88 51.53
N ALA A 462 17.42 -12.54 51.26
CA ALA A 462 18.32 -13.36 50.44
C ALA A 462 18.82 -14.64 51.13
N ARG A 463 18.67 -14.78 52.46
CA ARG A 463 19.18 -15.96 53.22
C ARG A 463 18.15 -17.06 53.48
N ALA A 464 16.87 -16.85 53.13
CA ALA A 464 15.81 -17.85 53.27
C ALA A 464 15.47 -18.56 51.94
N ALA A 465 15.61 -17.87 50.80
CA ALA A 465 15.43 -18.46 49.48
C ALA A 465 16.59 -19.40 49.07
N TRP A 466 17.84 -19.04 49.43
CA TRP A 466 19.02 -19.85 49.12
C TRP A 466 19.09 -21.20 49.87
N ARG A 467 18.50 -21.29 51.08
CA ARG A 467 18.45 -22.55 51.84
C ARG A 467 17.41 -23.57 51.32
N ARG A 468 16.44 -23.14 50.50
CA ARG A 468 15.50 -24.04 49.82
C ARG A 468 16.06 -24.57 48.49
N LEU A 469 16.93 -23.81 47.83
CA LEU A 469 17.58 -24.22 46.57
C LEU A 469 18.65 -25.31 46.80
N LEU A 470 19.40 -25.25 47.90
CA LEU A 470 20.44 -26.23 48.25
C LEU A 470 19.90 -27.59 48.72
N LYS A 471 18.62 -27.71 49.09
CA LYS A 471 17.99 -29.01 49.42
C LYS A 471 17.51 -29.80 48.20
N LEU A 472 17.42 -29.17 47.02
CA LEU A 472 17.06 -29.85 45.77
C LEU A 472 18.28 -30.41 45.01
N LEU A 473 19.47 -29.86 45.24
CA LEU A 473 20.72 -30.34 44.62
C LEU A 473 21.37 -31.53 45.35
N GLY A 474 20.95 -31.84 46.58
CA GLY A 474 21.40 -33.02 47.33
C GLY A 474 20.76 -34.36 46.94
N ARG A 475 19.87 -34.39 45.93
CA ARG A 475 19.15 -35.61 45.51
C ARG A 475 19.67 -36.26 44.22
N PHE A 476 20.78 -35.75 43.65
CA PHE A 476 21.41 -36.30 42.44
C PHE A 476 22.72 -37.06 42.69
N ALA A 477 23.04 -37.38 43.95
CA ALA A 477 24.15 -38.27 44.29
C ALA A 477 23.63 -39.65 44.73
N ASN A 478 23.17 -40.47 43.77
CA ASN A 478 23.14 -41.92 43.96
C ASN A 478 23.21 -42.65 42.60
N PRO A 479 24.25 -43.47 42.31
CA PRO A 479 24.61 -43.87 40.95
C PRO A 479 23.94 -45.17 40.44
N PHE A 480 22.72 -45.53 40.85
CA PHE A 480 22.06 -46.78 40.45
C PHE A 480 20.57 -46.67 40.06
N SER A 481 20.20 -45.70 39.23
CA SER A 481 18.83 -45.69 38.65
C SER A 481 18.75 -45.19 37.19
N VAL A 482 19.75 -45.52 36.39
CA VAL A 482 19.69 -45.37 34.93
C VAL A 482 19.06 -46.63 34.33
N LEU A 483 17.75 -46.60 34.12
CA LEU A 483 16.99 -47.29 33.05
C LEU A 483 15.49 -47.16 33.36
N LYS A 484 14.94 -45.96 33.19
CA LYS A 484 13.50 -45.78 32.99
C LYS A 484 13.26 -44.98 31.70
N PRO A 485 12.38 -45.45 30.81
CA PRO A 485 12.19 -44.90 29.46
C PRO A 485 11.77 -43.41 29.45
N GLY A 486 11.16 -42.92 30.54
CA GLY A 486 10.78 -41.51 30.68
C GLY A 486 11.96 -40.54 30.76
N ALA A 487 13.09 -40.95 31.33
CA ALA A 487 14.28 -40.08 31.40
C ALA A 487 14.95 -39.94 30.01
N LEU A 488 14.92 -41.00 29.21
CA LEU A 488 15.36 -40.99 27.82
C LEU A 488 14.45 -40.12 26.94
N ALA A 489 13.13 -40.20 27.11
CA ALA A 489 12.19 -39.35 26.38
C ALA A 489 12.33 -37.85 26.74
N ALA A 490 12.55 -37.53 28.02
CA ALA A 490 12.80 -36.16 28.46
C ALA A 490 14.14 -35.63 27.92
N ALA A 491 15.20 -36.43 27.97
CA ALA A 491 16.50 -36.07 27.40
C ALA A 491 16.42 -35.89 25.87
N LEU A 492 15.70 -36.76 25.16
CA LEU A 492 15.45 -36.65 23.72
C LEU A 492 14.64 -35.38 23.40
N SER A 493 13.62 -35.07 24.22
CA SER A 493 12.81 -33.86 24.04
C SER A 493 13.63 -32.60 24.25
N VAL A 494 14.51 -32.57 25.25
CA VAL A 494 15.44 -31.45 25.46
C VAL A 494 16.45 -31.35 24.33
N LEU A 495 16.96 -32.47 23.81
CA LEU A 495 17.83 -32.50 22.63
C LEU A 495 17.13 -32.01 21.36
N VAL A 496 15.87 -32.36 21.15
CA VAL A 496 15.06 -31.91 20.01
C VAL A 496 14.70 -30.44 20.14
N ILE A 497 14.36 -29.96 21.34
CA ILE A 497 14.13 -28.54 21.62
C ILE A 497 15.43 -27.75 21.44
N ALA A 498 16.56 -28.28 21.90
CA ALA A 498 17.87 -27.69 21.67
C ALA A 498 18.25 -27.69 20.18
N ALA A 499 17.94 -28.73 19.42
CA ALA A 499 18.16 -28.79 17.97
C ALA A 499 17.21 -27.86 17.19
N LEU A 500 15.97 -27.69 17.65
CA LEU A 500 15.00 -26.75 17.08
C LEU A 500 15.36 -25.30 17.40
N LEU A 501 15.83 -25.02 18.62
CA LEU A 501 16.39 -23.73 18.99
C LEU A 501 17.69 -23.47 18.24
N PHE A 502 18.55 -24.47 18.07
CA PHE A 502 19.77 -24.36 17.29
C PHE A 502 19.47 -24.09 15.81
N THR A 503 18.46 -24.74 15.21
CA THR A 503 18.06 -24.48 13.81
C THR A 503 17.29 -23.18 13.61
N ARG A 504 16.53 -22.69 14.60
CA ARG A 504 15.88 -21.37 14.54
C ARG A 504 16.81 -20.21 14.88
N LEU A 505 17.84 -20.43 15.71
CA LEU A 505 18.84 -19.42 16.06
C LEU A 505 20.08 -19.47 15.14
N TYR A 506 20.25 -20.55 14.37
CA TYR A 506 21.17 -20.67 13.23
C TYR A 506 20.38 -20.92 11.93
N ALA A 507 19.59 -19.94 11.50
CA ALA A 507 19.37 -19.82 10.06
C ALA A 507 20.73 -19.45 9.44
N PRO A 508 21.30 -20.24 8.52
CA PRO A 508 22.55 -19.85 7.90
C PRO A 508 22.34 -18.52 7.17
N PRO A 509 23.32 -17.59 7.22
CA PRO A 509 23.24 -16.36 6.45
C PRO A 509 22.94 -16.72 4.99
N VAL A 510 22.03 -15.98 4.35
CA VAL A 510 21.74 -16.15 2.92
C VAL A 510 23.07 -16.11 2.18
N SER A 511 23.51 -17.26 1.67
CA SER A 511 24.79 -17.35 0.98
C SER A 511 24.74 -16.42 -0.24
N ALA A 512 25.63 -15.41 -0.29
CA ALA A 512 25.73 -14.48 -1.40
C ALA A 512 25.81 -15.21 -2.75
N ALA A 513 26.55 -16.31 -2.80
CA ALA A 513 26.69 -17.14 -3.98
C ALA A 513 25.37 -17.83 -4.38
N ALA A 514 24.56 -18.27 -3.40
CA ALA A 514 23.24 -18.83 -3.69
C ALA A 514 22.26 -17.74 -4.15
N LEU A 515 22.34 -16.54 -3.58
CA LEU A 515 21.49 -15.41 -3.94
C LEU A 515 21.80 -14.91 -5.36
N LEU A 516 23.07 -14.70 -5.70
CA LEU A 516 23.50 -14.31 -7.04
C LEU A 516 23.12 -15.36 -8.10
N ARG A 517 23.24 -16.66 -7.77
CA ARG A 517 22.81 -17.74 -8.69
C ARG A 517 21.32 -17.72 -8.96
N ARG A 518 20.50 -17.46 -7.94
CA ARG A 518 19.04 -17.34 -8.08
C ARG A 518 18.65 -16.09 -8.87
N ALA A 519 19.32 -14.97 -8.63
CA ALA A 519 19.12 -13.74 -9.37
C ALA A 519 19.50 -13.90 -10.85
N ALA A 520 20.66 -14.48 -11.15
CA ALA A 520 21.09 -14.74 -12.53
C ALA A 520 20.14 -15.70 -13.27
N ALA A 521 19.65 -16.74 -12.59
CA ALA A 521 18.65 -17.64 -13.16
C ALA A 521 17.29 -16.95 -13.42
N ALA A 522 16.89 -16.01 -12.55
CA ALA A 522 15.68 -15.22 -12.75
C ALA A 522 15.84 -14.29 -13.97
N GLU A 523 16.97 -13.57 -14.08
CA GLU A 523 17.31 -12.72 -15.23
C GLU A 523 17.30 -13.50 -16.56
N GLU A 524 17.92 -14.70 -16.59
CA GLU A 524 17.94 -15.56 -17.78
C GLU A 524 16.57 -16.15 -18.12
N TRP A 525 15.79 -16.55 -17.11
CA TRP A 525 14.41 -16.99 -17.31
C TRP A 525 13.55 -15.86 -17.89
N PHE A 526 13.70 -14.63 -17.41
CA PHE A 526 12.99 -13.48 -17.98
C PHE A 526 13.39 -13.20 -19.43
N ALA A 527 14.66 -13.38 -19.78
CA ALA A 527 15.15 -13.19 -21.15
C ALA A 527 14.75 -14.32 -22.11
N SER A 528 14.52 -15.55 -21.62
CA SER A 528 14.28 -16.75 -22.44
C SER A 528 12.83 -17.26 -22.46
N ALA A 529 12.04 -17.04 -21.39
CA ALA A 529 10.72 -17.65 -21.23
C ALA A 529 9.60 -16.99 -22.05
N SER A 530 9.87 -15.88 -22.75
CA SER A 530 8.87 -15.14 -23.53
C SER A 530 9.33 -14.85 -24.97
N PRO A 531 9.34 -15.85 -25.86
CA PRO A 531 9.55 -15.59 -27.29
C PRO A 531 8.48 -14.62 -27.79
N GLY A 532 8.88 -13.41 -28.19
CA GLY A 532 7.97 -12.34 -28.65
C GLY A 532 7.96 -11.08 -27.76
N LEU A 533 8.66 -11.06 -26.62
CA LEU A 533 8.87 -9.84 -25.83
C LEU A 533 10.23 -9.21 -26.12
N VAL A 534 10.22 -7.87 -26.15
CA VAL A 534 11.40 -7.01 -26.24
C VAL A 534 11.51 -6.25 -24.93
N LEU A 535 12.66 -6.38 -24.30
CA LEU A 535 13.01 -5.72 -23.06
C LEU A 535 13.70 -4.40 -23.39
N HIS A 536 13.19 -3.30 -22.82
CA HIS A 536 13.78 -1.97 -22.93
C HIS A 536 14.22 -1.49 -21.56
N ARG A 537 15.49 -1.13 -21.44
CA ARG A 537 16.12 -0.75 -20.17
C ARG A 537 16.92 0.53 -20.34
N THR A 538 16.71 1.49 -19.44
CA THR A 538 17.50 2.73 -19.39
C THR A 538 18.37 2.71 -18.15
N VAL A 539 19.68 2.81 -18.32
CA VAL A 539 20.68 2.80 -17.24
C VAL A 539 21.51 4.08 -17.29
N PHE A 540 21.64 4.76 -16.17
CA PHE A 540 22.59 5.85 -16.01
C PHE A 540 23.92 5.30 -15.48
N VAL A 541 25.01 5.63 -16.17
CA VAL A 541 26.37 5.26 -15.79
C VAL A 541 27.12 6.53 -15.39
N GLU A 542 27.47 6.63 -14.12
CA GLU A 542 28.24 7.74 -13.56
C GLU A 542 29.67 7.27 -13.30
N GLU A 543 30.65 8.07 -13.71
CA GLU A 543 32.07 7.85 -13.44
C GLU A 543 32.54 8.92 -12.45
N LEU A 544 33.09 8.52 -11.30
CA LEU A 544 33.63 9.40 -10.27
C LEU A 544 35.14 9.19 -10.13
N LYS A 545 35.90 10.29 -9.99
CA LYS A 545 37.36 10.22 -9.76
C LYS A 545 37.67 9.85 -8.30
N ALA A 546 38.92 9.44 -8.04
CA ALA A 546 39.47 8.98 -6.76
C ALA A 546 39.19 9.85 -5.51
N ASP A 547 38.69 11.09 -5.68
CA ASP A 547 38.28 11.97 -4.59
C ASP A 547 36.87 11.67 -4.04
N GLY A 548 36.08 10.81 -4.72
CA GLY A 548 34.71 10.44 -4.35
C GLY A 548 33.69 11.59 -4.41
N ARG A 549 34.10 12.80 -4.79
CA ARG A 549 33.30 14.04 -4.72
C ARG A 549 32.98 14.64 -6.09
N SER A 550 33.73 14.27 -7.12
CA SER A 550 33.60 14.83 -8.47
C SER A 550 33.07 13.77 -9.45
N VAL A 551 31.81 13.89 -9.89
CA VAL A 551 31.32 13.14 -11.06
C VAL A 551 32.09 13.65 -12.28
N ALA A 552 32.91 12.77 -12.85
CA ALA A 552 33.72 13.04 -14.02
C ALA A 552 32.89 12.98 -15.31
N SER A 553 31.90 12.10 -15.36
CA SER A 553 30.87 12.11 -16.40
C SER A 553 29.63 11.31 -15.99
N ARG A 554 28.45 11.72 -16.46
CA ARG A 554 27.20 10.95 -16.38
C ARG A 554 26.69 10.65 -17.77
N ARG A 555 26.49 9.38 -18.10
CA ARG A 555 26.02 8.97 -19.42
C ARG A 555 24.76 8.14 -19.31
N ARG A 556 23.87 8.28 -20.29
CA ARG A 556 22.63 7.51 -20.37
C ARG A 556 22.82 6.38 -21.37
N VAL A 557 22.51 5.16 -20.96
CA VAL A 557 22.59 3.96 -21.79
C VAL A 557 21.19 3.41 -21.97
N GLU A 558 20.73 3.31 -23.21
CA GLU A 558 19.51 2.59 -23.54
C GLU A 558 19.87 1.20 -24.06
N VAL A 559 19.22 0.16 -23.53
CA VAL A 559 19.44 -1.24 -23.91
C VAL A 559 18.11 -1.81 -24.40
N TRP A 560 18.14 -2.38 -25.60
CA TRP A 560 17.04 -3.12 -26.18
C TRP A 560 17.45 -4.57 -26.38
N GLN A 561 16.68 -5.52 -25.85
CA GLN A 561 16.95 -6.95 -25.95
C GLN A 561 15.70 -7.69 -26.39
N GLY A 562 15.73 -8.29 -27.59
CA GLY A 562 14.59 -9.03 -28.14
C GLY A 562 14.86 -10.53 -28.28
N ALA A 563 13.81 -11.27 -28.66
CA ALA A 563 13.87 -12.72 -28.90
C ALA A 563 14.74 -13.14 -30.11
N SER A 564 15.17 -12.20 -30.97
CA SER A 564 16.07 -12.43 -32.10
C SER A 564 17.53 -12.74 -31.68
N GLY A 565 17.83 -12.71 -30.39
CA GLY A 565 19.19 -12.91 -29.87
C GLY A 565 20.09 -11.68 -30.02
N ILE A 566 19.58 -10.58 -30.60
CA ILE A 566 20.31 -9.32 -30.76
C ILE A 566 20.02 -8.40 -29.57
N ARG A 567 21.08 -7.90 -28.96
CA ARG A 567 21.06 -6.86 -27.94
C ARG A 567 21.65 -5.58 -28.53
N LEU A 568 20.86 -4.52 -28.53
CA LEU A 568 21.26 -3.19 -28.95
C LEU A 568 21.52 -2.31 -27.72
N ARG A 569 22.61 -1.55 -27.73
CA ARG A 569 22.88 -0.52 -26.72
C ARG A 569 23.18 0.81 -27.39
N ARG A 570 22.64 1.90 -26.84
CA ARG A 570 22.90 3.27 -27.28
C ARG A 570 23.44 4.07 -26.12
N LEU A 571 24.54 4.78 -26.34
CA LEU A 571 25.19 5.65 -25.37
C LEU A 571 24.91 7.10 -25.74
N TYR A 572 24.30 7.83 -24.80
CA TYR A 572 24.06 9.26 -24.91
C TYR A 572 24.95 10.03 -23.93
N ASP A 573 25.47 11.16 -24.39
CA ASP A 573 26.20 12.11 -23.54
C ASP A 573 25.25 12.91 -22.62
N GLU A 574 25.82 13.80 -21.80
CA GLU A 574 25.08 14.65 -20.85
C GLU A 574 24.14 15.65 -21.54
N GLN A 575 24.41 15.98 -22.81
CA GLN A 575 23.58 16.86 -23.62
C GLN A 575 22.49 16.09 -24.39
N GLY A 576 22.37 14.77 -24.17
CA GLY A 576 21.38 13.91 -24.80
C GLY A 576 21.73 13.48 -26.23
N ARG A 577 22.96 13.71 -26.70
CA ARG A 577 23.39 13.35 -28.06
C ARG A 577 23.90 11.92 -28.09
N LEU A 578 23.58 11.19 -29.17
CA LEU A 578 24.07 9.84 -29.39
C LEU A 578 25.58 9.88 -29.71
N VAL A 579 26.40 9.22 -28.89
CA VAL A 579 27.87 9.23 -29.01
C VAL A 579 28.45 7.88 -29.40
N ALA A 580 27.79 6.79 -29.01
CA ALA A 580 28.19 5.43 -29.39
C ALA A 580 27.00 4.48 -29.39
N GLY A 581 27.14 3.37 -30.12
CA GLY A 581 26.18 2.27 -30.13
C GLY A 581 26.88 0.92 -30.13
N GLU A 582 26.22 -0.12 -29.62
CA GLU A 582 26.70 -1.50 -29.66
C GLU A 582 25.59 -2.42 -30.14
N TRP A 583 25.93 -3.27 -31.10
CA TRP A 583 25.06 -4.33 -31.60
C TRP A 583 25.70 -5.66 -31.25
N ALA A 584 25.21 -6.30 -30.19
CA ALA A 584 25.69 -7.58 -29.73
C ALA A 584 24.77 -8.70 -30.22
N LYS A 585 25.34 -9.73 -30.85
CA LYS A 585 24.64 -10.94 -31.28
C LYS A 585 24.68 -12.00 -30.17
N SER A 586 23.83 -13.01 -30.29
CA SER A 586 23.75 -14.12 -29.33
C SER A 586 24.97 -15.03 -29.34
N ASP A 587 25.79 -14.99 -30.40
CA ASP A 587 27.07 -15.71 -30.52
C ASP A 587 28.21 -15.05 -29.73
N GLY A 588 27.95 -13.90 -29.08
CA GLY A 588 28.93 -13.16 -28.28
C GLY A 588 29.76 -12.15 -29.08
N THR A 589 29.57 -12.06 -30.40
CA THR A 589 30.18 -11.00 -31.22
C THR A 589 29.41 -9.68 -31.07
N ALA A 590 30.13 -8.57 -31.01
CA ALA A 590 29.52 -7.24 -30.95
C ALA A 590 30.19 -6.26 -31.90
N THR A 591 29.40 -5.46 -32.60
CA THR A 591 29.91 -4.34 -33.41
C THR A 591 29.69 -3.05 -32.64
N VAL A 592 30.77 -2.30 -32.38
CA VAL A 592 30.72 -1.01 -31.68
C VAL A 592 30.85 0.12 -32.71
N PHE A 593 29.89 1.02 -32.67
CA PHE A 593 29.82 2.23 -33.49
C PHE A 593 30.18 3.44 -32.64
N ARG A 594 31.04 4.31 -33.15
CA ARG A 594 31.39 5.58 -32.49
C ARG A 594 31.34 6.69 -33.53
N ARG A 595 30.83 7.85 -33.13
CA ARG A 595 30.74 9.02 -34.01
C ARG A 595 32.12 9.39 -34.56
N GLY A 596 32.27 9.40 -35.89
CA GLY A 596 33.50 9.77 -36.59
C GLY A 596 34.62 8.71 -36.60
N ALA A 597 34.33 7.45 -36.21
CA ALA A 597 35.29 6.34 -36.26
C ALA A 597 34.72 5.14 -37.03
N THR A 598 35.59 4.36 -37.66
CA THR A 598 35.18 3.13 -38.36
C THR A 598 34.61 2.11 -37.36
N PRO A 599 33.50 1.42 -37.68
CA PRO A 599 32.92 0.38 -36.83
C PRO A 599 33.97 -0.67 -36.45
N ALA A 600 34.03 -1.03 -35.16
CA ALA A 600 34.97 -2.03 -34.66
C ALA A 600 34.22 -3.29 -34.27
N GLU A 601 34.51 -4.40 -34.94
CA GLU A 601 34.08 -5.72 -34.48
C GLU A 601 34.89 -6.11 -33.25
N THR A 602 34.19 -6.46 -32.17
CA THR A 602 34.76 -6.85 -30.90
C THR A 602 34.24 -8.24 -30.54
N GLY A 603 35.12 -9.13 -30.11
CA GLY A 603 34.73 -10.43 -29.53
C GLY A 603 34.04 -10.28 -28.17
N ALA A 604 33.69 -11.41 -27.55
CA ALA A 604 33.08 -11.44 -26.23
C ALA A 604 34.01 -10.82 -25.17
N ALA A 605 33.76 -9.57 -24.81
CA ALA A 605 34.54 -8.84 -23.82
C ALA A 605 34.11 -9.23 -22.39
N THR A 606 35.09 -9.48 -21.52
CA THR A 606 34.83 -9.70 -20.08
C THR A 606 34.63 -8.36 -19.39
N VAL A 607 33.91 -8.36 -18.25
CA VAL A 607 33.68 -7.14 -17.47
C VAL A 607 35.00 -6.46 -17.08
N GLY A 608 36.02 -7.23 -16.72
CA GLY A 608 37.37 -6.71 -16.46
C GLY A 608 37.98 -5.98 -17.66
N SER A 609 37.96 -6.59 -18.86
CA SER A 609 38.50 -5.98 -20.07
C SER A 609 37.76 -4.69 -20.49
N LEU A 610 36.44 -4.62 -20.25
CA LEU A 610 35.64 -3.42 -20.51
C LEU A 610 36.01 -2.28 -19.56
N LEU A 611 36.26 -2.58 -18.29
CA LEU A 611 36.73 -1.59 -17.31
C LEU A 611 38.14 -1.09 -17.65
N GLU A 612 39.04 -1.98 -18.06
CA GLU A 612 40.40 -1.63 -18.53
C GLU A 612 40.39 -0.80 -19.81
N ALA A 613 39.40 -0.98 -20.68
CA ALA A 613 39.19 -0.18 -21.88
C ALA A 613 38.48 1.16 -21.61
N GLY A 614 37.88 1.36 -20.43
CA GLY A 614 37.04 2.54 -20.12
C GLY A 614 35.66 2.50 -20.78
N GLU A 615 35.19 1.30 -21.12
CA GLU A 615 33.91 1.06 -21.76
C GLU A 615 32.87 0.57 -20.76
N ALA A 616 32.86 1.15 -19.56
CA ALA A 616 31.94 0.78 -18.48
C ALA A 616 30.46 0.82 -18.91
N TRP A 617 30.11 1.66 -19.88
CA TRP A 617 28.77 1.76 -20.46
C TRP A 617 28.26 0.46 -21.14
N ARG A 618 29.16 -0.47 -21.47
CA ARG A 618 28.82 -1.80 -22.02
C ARG A 618 28.56 -2.84 -20.92
N ILE A 619 28.70 -2.46 -19.65
CA ILE A 619 28.44 -3.32 -18.50
C ILE A 619 26.99 -3.12 -18.04
N GLU A 620 26.27 -4.22 -17.86
CA GLU A 620 24.89 -4.20 -17.40
C GLU A 620 24.83 -4.45 -15.87
N PRO A 621 24.01 -3.69 -15.11
CA PRO A 621 23.75 -4.01 -13.70
C PRO A 621 22.88 -5.28 -13.62
N SER A 622 23.54 -6.43 -13.51
CA SER A 622 22.94 -7.77 -13.44
C SER A 622 23.74 -8.68 -12.51
N ALA A 623 23.09 -9.72 -11.98
CA ALA A 623 23.76 -10.72 -11.16
C ALA A 623 24.83 -11.50 -11.94
N LYS A 624 24.64 -11.68 -13.27
CA LYS A 624 25.63 -12.32 -14.15
C LYS A 624 26.87 -11.46 -14.35
N SER A 625 26.71 -10.17 -14.65
CA SER A 625 27.83 -9.21 -14.74
C SER A 625 28.57 -9.12 -13.42
N PHE A 626 27.83 -9.06 -12.30
CA PHE A 626 28.43 -8.97 -10.97
C PHE A 626 29.22 -10.22 -10.60
N SER A 627 28.69 -11.41 -10.90
CA SER A 627 29.38 -12.68 -10.66
C SER A 627 30.67 -12.81 -11.48
N ALA A 628 30.71 -12.20 -12.67
CA ALA A 628 31.87 -12.18 -13.56
C ALA A 628 33.01 -11.25 -13.08
N LEU A 629 32.79 -10.41 -12.06
CA LEU A 629 33.81 -9.54 -11.46
C LEU A 629 34.82 -10.29 -10.57
N GLY A 630 34.57 -11.57 -10.25
CA GLY A 630 35.57 -12.46 -9.62
C GLY A 630 35.32 -12.89 -8.18
N ALA A 631 34.13 -13.42 -7.83
CA ALA A 631 33.89 -14.00 -6.50
C ALA A 631 33.08 -15.29 -6.50
N ALA A 632 33.59 -16.34 -7.14
CA ALA A 632 33.23 -17.70 -6.75
C ALA A 632 33.90 -18.05 -5.40
N GLY A 633 33.46 -17.42 -4.30
CA GLY A 633 33.56 -18.01 -2.96
C GLY A 633 34.16 -17.18 -1.82
N SER A 634 34.98 -16.15 -2.04
CA SER A 634 35.65 -15.42 -0.95
C SER A 634 35.55 -13.90 -1.10
N GLY A 635 34.98 -13.22 -0.09
CA GLY A 635 34.85 -11.74 -0.06
C GLY A 635 33.42 -11.22 -0.26
N LEU A 636 32.44 -12.09 -0.54
CA LEU A 636 31.04 -11.68 -0.69
C LEU A 636 30.34 -11.52 0.66
N LYS A 637 29.63 -10.41 0.84
CA LYS A 637 28.76 -10.13 2.00
C LYS A 637 27.35 -9.85 1.52
N VAL A 638 26.34 -10.30 2.28
CA VAL A 638 24.94 -9.96 2.02
C VAL A 638 24.42 -9.14 3.18
N GLU A 639 23.86 -7.99 2.87
CA GLU A 639 23.07 -7.19 3.79
C GLU A 639 21.60 -7.25 3.41
N GLU A 640 20.75 -7.42 4.42
CA GLU A 640 19.31 -7.56 4.23
C GLU A 640 18.60 -6.29 4.71
N GLY A 641 17.98 -5.56 3.77
CA GLY A 641 17.20 -4.35 4.05
C GLY A 641 15.69 -4.56 3.95
N LEU A 642 14.91 -3.50 4.18
CA LEU A 642 13.46 -3.49 3.89
C LEU A 642 13.24 -3.54 2.37
N GLY A 643 12.81 -4.70 1.87
CA GLY A 643 12.48 -4.89 0.44
C GLY A 643 13.66 -5.17 -0.51
N THR A 644 14.91 -5.13 -0.05
CA THR A 644 16.11 -5.32 -0.90
C THR A 644 17.17 -6.23 -0.28
N TYR A 645 17.95 -6.89 -1.14
CA TYR A 645 19.23 -7.51 -0.78
C TYR A 645 20.38 -6.69 -1.37
N VAL A 646 21.43 -6.46 -0.59
CA VAL A 646 22.67 -5.82 -1.06
C VAL A 646 23.78 -6.86 -1.02
N VAL A 647 24.34 -7.19 -2.18
CA VAL A 647 25.47 -8.12 -2.30
C VAL A 647 26.73 -7.29 -2.51
N GLY A 648 27.59 -7.25 -1.49
CA GLY A 648 28.88 -6.56 -1.53
C GLY A 648 30.02 -7.53 -1.85
N TYR A 649 31.03 -7.05 -2.56
CA TYR A 649 32.30 -7.71 -2.84
C TYR A 649 33.44 -6.75 -2.50
N GLU A 650 34.49 -7.27 -1.88
CA GLU A 650 35.71 -6.52 -1.58
C GLU A 650 36.91 -7.40 -1.91
N ALA A 651 37.78 -6.91 -2.79
CA ALA A 651 39.00 -7.58 -3.20
C ALA A 651 40.15 -7.33 -2.22
N ALA A 652 41.18 -8.17 -2.26
CA ALA A 652 42.39 -7.95 -1.47
C ALA A 652 43.11 -6.65 -1.92
N PRO A 653 43.70 -5.87 -0.99
CA PRO A 653 44.18 -4.51 -1.24
C PRO A 653 45.33 -4.37 -2.27
N ALA A 654 45.85 -5.47 -2.82
CA ALA A 654 46.97 -5.48 -3.76
C ALA A 654 46.59 -5.69 -5.25
N SER A 655 45.34 -6.03 -5.60
CA SER A 655 44.94 -6.34 -6.99
C SER A 655 44.68 -5.09 -7.85
N GLU A 656 45.26 -5.00 -9.05
CA GLU A 656 44.73 -4.13 -10.11
C GLU A 656 43.36 -4.65 -10.58
N GLY A 657 42.47 -3.75 -11.01
CA GLY A 657 41.08 -4.09 -11.33
C GLY A 657 40.08 -3.67 -10.26
N VAL A 658 39.03 -4.47 -10.03
CA VAL A 658 37.90 -4.12 -9.15
C VAL A 658 38.29 -4.29 -7.67
N LEU A 659 38.29 -3.19 -6.93
CA LEU A 659 38.59 -3.14 -5.49
C LEU A 659 37.35 -3.46 -4.64
N ARG A 660 36.21 -2.87 -4.98
CA ARG A 660 34.92 -3.09 -4.31
C ARG A 660 33.80 -3.09 -5.34
N ALA A 661 32.76 -3.87 -5.07
CA ALA A 661 31.55 -3.83 -5.87
C ALA A 661 30.32 -4.06 -4.98
N ALA A 662 29.20 -3.44 -5.30
CA ALA A 662 27.93 -3.75 -4.66
C ALA A 662 26.79 -3.87 -5.67
N LEU A 663 25.88 -4.81 -5.44
CA LEU A 663 24.70 -5.07 -6.26
C LEU A 663 23.45 -5.02 -5.40
N TRP A 664 22.46 -4.22 -5.81
CA TRP A 664 21.16 -4.17 -5.15
C TRP A 664 20.15 -4.98 -5.93
N LEU A 665 19.53 -5.94 -5.24
CA LEU A 665 18.49 -6.82 -5.76
C LEU A 665 17.17 -6.54 -5.02
N ASN A 666 16.06 -6.55 -5.74
CA ASN A 666 14.73 -6.50 -5.12
C ASN A 666 14.39 -7.88 -4.51
N LYS A 667 13.83 -7.92 -3.29
CA LYS A 667 13.44 -9.19 -2.63
C LYS A 667 12.28 -9.91 -3.33
N ALA A 668 11.42 -9.18 -4.03
CA ALA A 668 10.23 -9.72 -4.66
C ALA A 668 10.54 -10.61 -5.88
N ASP A 669 11.47 -10.18 -6.73
CA ASP A 669 11.77 -10.80 -8.03
C ASP A 669 13.28 -11.03 -8.29
N LEU A 670 14.14 -10.66 -7.34
CA LEU A 670 15.61 -10.72 -7.46
C LEU A 670 16.18 -9.90 -8.64
N HIS A 671 15.43 -8.92 -9.15
CA HIS A 671 15.89 -8.02 -10.22
C HIS A 671 16.96 -7.06 -9.70
N ALA A 672 18.06 -6.96 -10.44
CA ALA A 672 19.14 -6.03 -10.16
C ALA A 672 18.82 -4.64 -10.73
N PHE A 673 18.69 -3.63 -9.88
CA PHE A 673 18.33 -2.26 -10.31
C PHE A 673 19.44 -1.22 -10.06
N ARG A 674 20.49 -1.60 -9.32
CA ARG A 674 21.65 -0.74 -9.04
C ARG A 674 22.92 -1.57 -8.87
N MET A 675 24.04 -1.06 -9.38
CA MET A 675 25.37 -1.64 -9.18
C MET A 675 26.42 -0.53 -8.99
N THR A 676 27.41 -0.75 -8.12
CA THR A 676 28.57 0.15 -7.98
C THR A 676 29.86 -0.63 -8.09
N LEU A 677 30.90 -0.05 -8.72
CA LEU A 677 32.21 -0.67 -8.92
C LEU A 677 33.31 0.35 -8.60
N ASP A 678 34.16 0.06 -7.62
CA ASP A 678 35.40 0.80 -7.38
C ASP A 678 36.53 0.07 -8.10
N VAL A 679 37.17 0.73 -9.06
CA VAL A 679 38.16 0.12 -9.95
C VAL A 679 39.47 0.89 -9.87
N ARG A 680 40.59 0.18 -9.79
CA ARG A 680 41.93 0.75 -9.92
C ARG A 680 42.47 0.52 -11.31
N ARG A 681 42.65 1.60 -12.09
CA ARG A 681 43.13 1.60 -13.48
C ARG A 681 44.27 2.60 -13.63
N GLY A 682 45.45 2.14 -14.07
CA GLY A 682 46.61 3.01 -14.31
C GLY A 682 47.08 3.79 -13.07
N GLY A 683 46.95 3.20 -11.88
CA GLY A 683 47.28 3.83 -10.61
C GLY A 683 46.21 4.78 -10.02
N ALA A 684 45.13 5.09 -10.75
CA ALA A 684 44.01 5.90 -10.27
C ALA A 684 42.81 5.04 -9.86
N ALA A 685 42.13 5.42 -8.78
CA ALA A 685 40.84 4.83 -8.39
C ALA A 685 39.69 5.56 -9.10
N ILE A 686 38.77 4.80 -9.69
CA ILE A 686 37.59 5.28 -10.40
C ILE A 686 36.38 4.52 -9.86
N GLU A 687 35.36 5.24 -9.39
CA GLU A 687 34.09 4.63 -8.98
C GLU A 687 33.09 4.74 -10.15
N TYR A 688 32.50 3.62 -10.55
CA TYR A 688 31.39 3.57 -11.49
C TYR A 688 30.08 3.28 -10.75
N ARG A 689 29.04 4.08 -11.01
CA ARG A 689 27.68 3.83 -10.51
C ARG A 689 26.71 3.58 -11.66
N PHE A 690 26.01 2.47 -11.58
CA PHE A 690 24.99 2.04 -12.54
C PHE A 690 23.63 2.13 -11.86
N ILE A 691 22.75 2.98 -12.37
CA ILE A 691 21.42 3.24 -11.79
C ILE A 691 20.36 3.00 -12.86
N GLU A 692 19.45 2.08 -12.63
CA GLU A 692 18.31 1.87 -13.53
C GLU A 692 17.35 3.08 -13.46
N GLY A 693 17.17 3.74 -14.59
CA GLY A 693 16.23 4.85 -14.76
C GLY A 693 14.87 4.42 -15.33
N GLY A 694 14.78 3.20 -15.89
CA GLY A 694 13.54 2.66 -16.43
C GLY A 694 13.70 1.22 -16.92
N PHE A 695 12.62 0.44 -16.80
CA PHE A 695 12.56 -0.97 -17.21
C PHE A 695 11.16 -1.29 -17.74
N GLU A 696 11.06 -1.62 -19.02
CA GLU A 696 9.81 -1.88 -19.72
C GLU A 696 9.86 -3.20 -20.49
N LYS A 697 8.71 -3.86 -20.63
CA LYS A 697 8.52 -5.06 -21.45
C LYS A 697 7.48 -4.75 -22.52
N ARG A 698 7.89 -4.77 -23.79
CA ARG A 698 7.03 -4.51 -24.95
C ARG A 698 6.90 -5.78 -25.78
N ARG A 699 5.79 -5.95 -26.51
CA ARG A 699 5.74 -7.01 -27.51
C ARG A 699 6.57 -6.59 -28.71
N ALA A 700 7.16 -7.55 -29.42
CA ALA A 700 7.97 -7.26 -30.60
C ALA A 700 7.19 -6.48 -31.68
N GLU A 701 5.88 -6.68 -31.78
CA GLU A 701 4.95 -5.96 -32.66
C GLU A 701 4.76 -4.48 -32.28
N ASP A 702 4.92 -4.13 -31.00
CA ASP A 702 4.74 -2.77 -30.47
C ASP A 702 6.04 -1.94 -30.53
N VAL A 703 7.16 -2.54 -30.93
CA VAL A 703 8.45 -1.87 -31.03
C VAL A 703 8.61 -1.31 -32.46
N PRO A 704 8.78 0.02 -32.62
CA PRO A 704 8.94 0.61 -33.94
C PRO A 704 10.11 -0.02 -34.71
N PRO A 705 9.96 -0.35 -36.00
CA PRO A 705 11.03 -0.96 -36.80
C PRO A 705 12.34 -0.16 -36.81
N GLY A 706 12.24 1.17 -36.67
CA GLY A 706 13.39 2.08 -36.57
C GLY A 706 14.28 1.85 -35.34
N VAL A 707 13.78 1.18 -34.29
CA VAL A 707 14.61 0.80 -33.14
C VAL A 707 15.72 -0.18 -33.55
N TYR A 708 15.48 -1.00 -34.59
CA TYR A 708 16.44 -1.95 -35.15
C TYR A 708 17.14 -1.42 -36.40
N GLN A 709 17.17 -0.11 -36.63
CA GLN A 709 17.94 0.53 -37.70
C GLN A 709 19.12 1.29 -37.10
N LEU A 710 20.27 1.23 -37.76
CA LEU A 710 21.47 1.95 -37.34
C LEU A 710 21.30 3.45 -37.66
N GLU A 711 21.57 4.31 -36.70
CA GLU A 711 21.38 5.75 -36.87
C GLU A 711 22.43 6.36 -37.83
N PRO A 712 22.01 7.22 -38.78
CA PRO A 712 22.93 7.90 -39.69
C PRO A 712 24.03 8.69 -38.98
N GLU A 713 23.73 9.25 -37.80
CA GLU A 713 24.66 10.04 -36.96
C GLU A 713 25.92 9.25 -36.52
N LEU A 714 25.86 7.91 -36.56
CA LEU A 714 26.96 7.02 -36.22
C LEU A 714 27.76 6.55 -37.46
N LEU A 715 27.32 6.90 -38.68
CA LEU A 715 27.89 6.46 -39.96
C LEU A 715 28.68 7.55 -40.70
N ASP A 716 28.63 8.82 -40.27
CA ASP A 716 29.28 9.94 -40.95
C ASP A 716 30.83 9.83 -40.90
N ALA A 717 31.41 9.40 -42.02
CA ALA A 717 32.83 9.59 -42.34
C ALA A 717 33.06 11.02 -42.88
N PRO A 718 34.25 11.63 -42.69
CA PRO A 718 34.49 13.00 -43.12
C PRO A 718 34.50 13.10 -44.65
N ALA A 719 33.53 13.81 -45.23
CA ALA A 719 33.57 14.23 -46.62
C ALA A 719 34.62 15.36 -46.77
N GLY A 720 35.62 15.12 -47.61
CA GLY A 720 36.62 16.13 -47.99
C GLY A 720 36.01 17.30 -48.77
N PRO A 721 36.75 18.40 -48.93
CA PRO A 721 36.24 19.64 -49.51
C PRO A 721 36.19 19.53 -51.05
N GLY A 722 35.04 19.80 -51.66
CA GLY A 722 34.99 19.92 -53.12
C GLY A 722 33.60 20.10 -53.73
N ALA A 723 33.45 21.24 -54.42
CA ALA A 723 32.58 21.51 -55.55
C ALA A 723 31.07 21.72 -55.30
N GLY A 724 30.68 23.00 -55.39
CA GLY A 724 29.32 23.38 -55.73
C GLY A 724 28.98 23.10 -57.20
N ASN A 725 27.70 23.17 -57.54
CA ASN A 725 27.24 24.25 -58.41
C ASN A 725 25.72 24.41 -58.39
N GLU A 726 25.33 25.61 -58.79
CA GLU A 726 24.03 26.24 -58.89
C GLU A 726 22.98 25.51 -59.75
N SER A 727 21.71 25.73 -59.43
CA SER A 727 20.77 26.23 -60.45
C SER A 727 19.55 26.93 -59.85
N ARG A 728 19.47 28.23 -60.15
CA ARG A 728 18.28 29.10 -60.02
C ARG A 728 17.31 28.78 -61.16
N MET A 729 16.01 28.73 -60.87
CA MET A 729 15.00 29.32 -61.76
C MET A 729 13.82 29.85 -60.92
N GLN A 730 13.60 31.16 -61.04
CA GLN A 730 12.47 31.93 -60.52
C GLN A 730 11.24 31.75 -61.41
N GLY A 731 10.05 31.85 -60.80
CA GLY A 731 8.78 32.03 -61.48
C GLY A 731 7.64 32.26 -60.47
N ASP A 732 7.42 33.53 -60.12
CA ASP A 732 6.38 34.02 -59.21
C ASP A 732 4.95 33.84 -59.75
N ALA A 733 4.00 33.46 -58.87
CA ALA A 733 2.63 34.00 -58.86
C ALA A 733 1.87 33.72 -57.54
N ARG A 734 1.95 34.70 -56.63
CA ARG A 734 0.88 35.30 -55.80
C ARG A 734 0.04 34.45 -54.81
N SER A 735 0.30 34.79 -53.54
CA SER A 735 -0.65 35.18 -52.47
C SER A 735 -1.45 34.12 -51.72
N HIS A 736 -0.92 33.75 -50.54
CA HIS A 736 -1.69 33.54 -49.31
C HIS A 736 -1.02 34.31 -48.16
N PRO A 737 -1.80 34.90 -47.21
CA PRO A 737 -1.28 35.81 -46.19
C PRO A 737 -0.39 35.08 -45.17
N SER A 738 0.70 35.77 -44.80
CA SER A 738 1.71 35.34 -43.84
C SER A 738 1.11 34.81 -42.53
N ALA A 739 1.35 33.53 -42.27
CA ALA A 739 1.42 33.03 -40.91
C ALA A 739 2.63 33.68 -40.22
N SER A 740 2.36 34.30 -39.07
CA SER A 740 3.37 34.83 -38.15
C SER A 740 4.47 33.79 -37.94
N ALA A 741 5.71 34.17 -38.23
CA ALA A 741 6.88 33.35 -37.91
C ALA A 741 6.93 33.17 -36.39
N ALA A 742 6.60 31.97 -35.91
CA ALA A 742 6.78 31.60 -34.51
C ALA A 742 8.26 31.78 -34.14
N GLN A 743 8.54 32.66 -33.18
CA GLN A 743 9.85 32.77 -32.56
C GLN A 743 10.20 31.43 -31.89
N PRO A 744 11.48 31.01 -31.89
CA PRO A 744 11.89 29.83 -31.13
C PRO A 744 11.58 30.01 -29.64
N PRO A 745 11.14 28.96 -28.93
CA PRO A 745 10.75 29.07 -27.52
C PRO A 745 11.93 29.54 -26.66
N ALA A 746 11.68 30.54 -25.82
CA ALA A 746 12.68 31.11 -24.92
C ALA A 746 13.04 30.08 -23.82
N VAL A 747 14.28 29.59 -23.84
CA VAL A 747 14.80 28.64 -22.85
C VAL A 747 15.35 29.39 -21.64
N ALA A 748 14.95 29.02 -20.44
CA ALA A 748 15.42 29.63 -19.20
C ALA A 748 16.85 29.21 -18.85
N SER A 749 17.69 30.18 -18.49
CA SER A 749 19.06 29.93 -18.02
C SER A 749 19.08 29.42 -16.57
N ALA A 750 20.15 28.72 -16.19
CA ALA A 750 20.37 28.29 -14.80
C ALA A 750 20.46 29.49 -13.83
N GLU A 751 20.95 30.64 -14.30
CA GLU A 751 21.04 31.86 -13.49
C GLU A 751 19.66 32.47 -13.22
N LEU A 752 18.77 32.47 -14.22
CA LEU A 752 17.39 32.92 -14.06
C LEU A 752 16.60 32.03 -13.08
N GLU A 753 16.90 30.73 -13.09
CA GLU A 753 16.32 29.76 -12.16
C GLU A 753 16.77 30.00 -10.71
N VAL A 754 18.05 30.31 -10.51
CA VAL A 754 18.57 30.70 -9.18
C VAL A 754 17.93 32.00 -8.70
N GLU A 755 17.73 32.96 -9.59
CA GLU A 755 17.07 34.23 -9.25
C GLU A 755 15.62 34.02 -8.78
N VAL A 756 14.83 33.24 -9.53
CA VAL A 756 13.45 32.91 -9.17
C VAL A 756 13.39 32.17 -7.82
N ALA A 757 14.27 31.19 -7.62
CA ALA A 757 14.34 30.45 -6.36
C ALA A 757 14.74 31.34 -5.18
N TYR A 758 15.66 32.29 -5.39
CA TYR A 758 16.11 33.25 -4.40
C TYR A 758 14.99 34.22 -3.97
N LEU A 759 14.26 34.77 -4.94
CA LEU A 759 13.13 35.68 -4.68
C LEU A 759 12.01 34.99 -3.89
N LEU A 760 11.70 33.73 -4.20
CA LEU A 760 10.72 32.93 -3.46
C LEU A 760 11.22 32.50 -2.07
N ASN A 761 12.53 32.29 -1.90
CA ASN A 761 13.13 31.98 -0.60
C ASN A 761 13.02 33.16 0.38
N GLN A 762 13.23 34.40 -0.08
CA GLN A 762 13.14 35.59 0.78
C GLN A 762 11.78 35.76 1.48
N ILE A 763 10.71 35.27 0.85
CA ILE A 763 9.35 35.28 1.41
C ILE A 763 8.95 33.95 2.06
N LYS A 764 9.91 33.02 2.20
CA LYS A 764 9.73 31.66 2.74
C LYS A 764 8.68 30.81 2.00
N ALA A 765 8.45 31.08 0.73
CA ALA A 765 7.44 30.39 -0.07
C ALA A 765 7.85 28.95 -0.46
N ASN A 766 9.14 28.62 -0.38
CA ASN A 766 9.70 27.31 -0.78
C ASN A 766 9.74 26.25 0.33
N LEU A 767 9.26 26.58 1.54
CA LEU A 767 9.34 25.73 2.74
C LEU A 767 8.11 24.84 2.96
N GLY A 768 7.07 24.96 2.13
CA GLY A 768 5.88 24.11 2.12
C GLY A 768 5.43 23.81 0.69
N GLU A 769 4.51 22.84 0.53
CA GLU A 769 3.96 22.35 -0.75
C GLU A 769 3.13 23.39 -1.54
N GLN A 770 3.23 24.68 -1.21
CA GLN A 770 2.34 25.73 -1.71
C GLN A 770 2.88 26.45 -2.96
N VAL A 771 4.16 26.30 -3.28
CA VAL A 771 4.78 26.89 -4.49
C VAL A 771 5.67 25.86 -5.18
N SER A 772 5.43 25.62 -6.47
CA SER A 772 6.23 24.71 -7.28
C SER A 772 6.97 25.47 -8.39
N VAL A 773 8.23 25.09 -8.63
CA VAL A 773 9.08 25.68 -9.67
C VAL A 773 9.66 24.56 -10.54
N GLY A 774 9.23 24.51 -11.81
CA GLY A 774 9.61 23.46 -12.76
C GLY A 774 9.96 24.03 -14.13
N ARG A 775 10.67 23.24 -14.96
CA ARG A 775 10.89 23.57 -16.37
C ARG A 775 9.78 22.94 -17.22
N THR A 776 9.22 23.71 -18.13
CA THR A 776 8.24 23.25 -19.13
C THR A 776 8.93 22.44 -20.24
N THR A 777 8.14 21.70 -21.02
CA THR A 777 8.62 20.96 -22.21
C THR A 777 9.24 21.87 -23.28
N GLY A 778 8.96 23.18 -23.24
CA GLY A 778 9.58 24.21 -24.09
C GLY A 778 10.81 24.90 -23.50
N GLY A 779 11.27 24.50 -22.30
CA GLY A 779 12.47 25.05 -21.67
C GLY A 779 12.26 26.33 -20.83
N ALA A 780 11.05 26.89 -20.79
CA ALA A 780 10.70 28.01 -19.90
C ALA A 780 10.46 27.54 -18.45
N LEU A 781 10.74 28.40 -17.47
CA LEU A 781 10.46 28.17 -16.05
C LEU A 781 9.00 28.48 -15.73
N ARG A 782 8.29 27.55 -15.10
CA ARG A 782 6.93 27.74 -14.60
C ARG A 782 6.94 27.78 -13.07
N VAL A 783 6.32 28.82 -12.51
CA VAL A 783 6.11 29.03 -11.07
C VAL A 783 4.61 28.96 -10.80
N GLU A 784 4.16 27.92 -10.12
CA GLU A 784 2.74 27.74 -9.76
C GLU A 784 2.57 27.85 -8.24
N ALA A 785 1.60 28.63 -7.79
CA ALA A 785 1.27 28.78 -6.37
C ALA A 785 -0.24 28.93 -6.13
N LEU A 786 -0.76 28.21 -5.13
CA LEU A 786 -2.12 28.38 -4.63
C LEU A 786 -2.06 28.86 -3.18
N VAL A 787 -2.60 30.06 -2.91
CA VAL A 787 -2.44 30.72 -1.61
C VAL A 787 -3.78 31.07 -0.96
N GLU A 788 -3.82 31.03 0.38
CA GLU A 788 -5.06 31.20 1.14
C GLU A 788 -5.51 32.67 1.24
N SER A 789 -4.59 33.63 1.13
CA SER A 789 -4.88 35.06 1.27
C SER A 789 -4.33 35.90 0.12
N GLU A 790 -5.05 36.98 -0.21
CA GLU A 790 -4.67 37.97 -1.23
C GLU A 790 -3.34 38.66 -0.87
N GLU A 791 -3.15 38.94 0.41
CA GLU A 791 -1.89 39.48 0.96
C GLU A 791 -0.69 38.57 0.65
N ARG A 792 -0.89 37.25 0.67
CA ARG A 792 0.18 36.28 0.37
C ARG A 792 0.44 36.18 -1.14
N LYS A 793 -0.59 36.29 -1.97
CA LYS A 793 -0.47 36.38 -3.43
C LYS A 793 0.29 37.63 -3.85
N GLU A 794 -0.09 38.78 -3.33
CA GLU A 794 0.60 40.05 -3.58
C GLU A 794 2.06 40.00 -3.15
N ALA A 795 2.37 39.36 -2.02
CA ALA A 795 3.74 39.19 -1.56
C ALA A 795 4.59 38.33 -2.54
N ILE A 796 4.01 37.25 -3.10
CA ILE A 796 4.69 36.40 -4.09
C ILE A 796 4.89 37.14 -5.42
N LEU A 797 3.85 37.80 -5.93
CA LEU A 797 3.94 38.55 -7.19
C LEU A 797 4.89 39.74 -7.08
N ARG A 798 4.91 40.43 -5.93
CA ARG A 798 5.86 41.53 -5.65
C ARG A 798 7.30 41.02 -5.57
N ALA A 799 7.51 39.85 -4.96
CA ALA A 799 8.84 39.23 -4.92
C ALA A 799 9.32 38.79 -6.31
N LEU A 800 8.43 38.27 -7.17
CA LEU A 800 8.76 37.87 -8.54
C LEU A 800 8.80 39.04 -9.54
N GLY A 801 8.50 40.27 -9.11
CA GLY A 801 8.57 41.52 -9.88
C GLY A 801 9.74 41.62 -10.88
N PRO A 802 10.99 41.34 -10.47
CA PRO A 802 12.17 41.44 -11.34
C PRO A 802 12.21 40.45 -12.51
N VAL A 803 11.48 39.33 -12.43
CA VAL A 803 11.52 38.20 -13.40
C VAL A 803 10.22 38.01 -14.19
N LEU A 804 9.13 38.66 -13.79
CA LEU A 804 7.80 38.54 -14.41
C LEU A 804 7.73 38.95 -15.89
N ASN A 805 8.61 39.88 -16.33
CA ASN A 805 8.65 40.34 -17.72
C ASN A 805 9.56 39.49 -18.62
N ASN A 806 10.14 38.40 -18.10
CA ASN A 806 11.03 37.54 -18.88
C ASN A 806 10.21 36.49 -19.65
N PRO A 807 10.33 36.39 -20.98
CA PRO A 807 9.55 35.44 -21.80
C PRO A 807 9.84 33.96 -21.49
N ALA A 808 10.91 33.67 -20.75
CA ALA A 808 11.24 32.33 -20.27
C ALA A 808 10.68 32.02 -18.86
N VAL A 809 9.81 32.86 -18.29
CA VAL A 809 9.19 32.66 -16.97
C VAL A 809 7.67 32.81 -17.06
N VAL A 810 6.93 31.78 -16.66
CA VAL A 810 5.47 31.75 -16.57
C VAL A 810 5.09 31.65 -15.10
N VAL A 811 4.33 32.63 -14.59
CA VAL A 811 3.93 32.71 -13.18
C VAL A 811 2.42 32.61 -13.06
N GLU A 812 1.93 31.62 -12.33
CA GLU A 812 0.52 31.40 -12.04
C GLU A 812 0.34 31.36 -10.51
N VAL A 813 -0.24 32.41 -9.94
CA VAL A 813 -0.51 32.53 -8.50
C VAL A 813 -1.98 32.86 -8.29
N ASP A 814 -2.74 31.91 -7.77
CA ASP A 814 -4.18 32.05 -7.52
C ASP A 814 -4.46 32.05 -6.01
N THR A 815 -5.45 32.85 -5.57
CA THR A 815 -5.99 32.68 -4.22
C THR A 815 -7.09 31.62 -4.17
N VAL A 816 -7.27 30.99 -3.01
CA VAL A 816 -8.38 30.06 -2.78
C VAL A 816 -9.73 30.76 -3.01
N ALA A 817 -9.84 32.05 -2.67
CA ALA A 817 -11.03 32.86 -2.90
C ALA A 817 -11.27 33.14 -4.39
N GLU A 818 -10.25 33.50 -5.17
CA GLU A 818 -10.38 33.70 -6.62
C GLU A 818 -10.66 32.39 -7.38
N ALA A 819 -10.07 31.29 -6.93
CA ALA A 819 -10.38 29.95 -7.43
C ALA A 819 -11.81 29.50 -7.07
N LEU A 820 -12.38 30.03 -5.98
CA LEU A 820 -13.77 29.84 -5.57
C LEU A 820 -14.73 30.85 -6.22
N GLU A 821 -14.31 32.06 -6.56
CA GLU A 821 -15.12 33.08 -7.24
C GLU A 821 -15.28 32.78 -8.73
N ARG A 822 -14.22 32.30 -9.42
CA ARG A 822 -14.36 31.71 -10.77
C ARG A 822 -15.33 30.53 -10.77
N ARG A 823 -15.55 29.87 -9.63
CA ARG A 823 -16.56 28.82 -9.43
C ARG A 823 -17.95 29.38 -9.06
N ARG A 824 -18.04 30.46 -8.28
CA ARG A 824 -19.31 31.12 -7.93
C ARG A 824 -19.93 31.91 -9.08
N GLU A 825 -19.12 32.46 -9.98
CA GLU A 825 -19.62 33.07 -11.22
C GLU A 825 -20.18 32.03 -12.19
N ALA A 826 -19.77 30.76 -12.04
CA ALA A 826 -20.34 29.62 -12.77
C ALA A 826 -21.55 28.96 -12.05
N GLU A 827 -21.74 29.17 -10.75
CA GLU A 827 -22.80 28.54 -9.95
C GLU A 827 -23.48 29.54 -8.99
N ALA A 828 -24.60 30.14 -9.39
CA ALA A 828 -25.39 31.04 -8.53
C ALA A 828 -26.49 30.31 -7.72
N ALA A 829 -26.37 30.43 -6.38
CA ALA A 829 -27.37 30.36 -5.28
C ALA A 829 -27.50 29.09 -4.38
N PRO A 830 -27.73 29.23 -3.04
CA PRO A 830 -27.09 28.43 -1.97
C PRO A 830 -28.05 27.62 -1.06
N PRO A 831 -27.57 26.83 -0.05
CA PRO A 831 -27.51 27.40 1.31
C PRO A 831 -26.32 26.98 2.20
N LYS A 832 -26.12 27.84 3.21
CA LYS A 832 -25.14 27.86 4.31
C LYS A 832 -25.03 26.57 5.13
N VAL A 833 -23.80 26.17 5.47
CA VAL A 833 -23.50 25.30 6.60
C VAL A 833 -22.71 26.08 7.65
N THR A 834 -23.24 26.05 8.86
CA THR A 834 -22.66 26.60 10.08
C THR A 834 -21.53 25.69 10.54
N GLU A 835 -20.33 26.24 10.64
CA GLU A 835 -19.17 25.56 11.20
C GLU A 835 -19.35 25.46 12.71
N ARG A 836 -19.31 24.22 13.25
CA ARG A 836 -19.31 23.96 14.69
C ARG A 836 -18.10 23.12 15.02
N GLU A 837 -17.12 23.82 15.58
CA GLU A 837 -15.88 23.29 16.14
C GLU A 837 -16.21 22.21 17.20
N VAL A 838 -15.64 21.02 17.05
CA VAL A 838 -15.73 19.94 18.04
C VAL A 838 -14.38 19.77 18.70
N SER A 839 -14.34 20.07 19.99
CA SER A 839 -13.23 19.77 20.88
C SER A 839 -13.11 18.26 21.10
N VAL A 840 -11.91 17.72 20.84
CA VAL A 840 -11.56 16.33 21.13
C VAL A 840 -11.21 16.21 22.61
N ARG A 841 -11.94 15.36 23.35
CA ARG A 841 -11.54 14.93 24.70
C ARG A 841 -10.34 13.97 24.62
N ALA A 842 -9.40 14.21 25.53
CA ALA A 842 -8.04 13.71 25.53
C ALA A 842 -7.89 12.18 25.48
N GLY A 843 -7.37 11.67 24.36
CA GLY A 843 -6.53 10.47 24.39
C GLY A 843 -5.17 10.85 24.97
N ARG A 844 -4.73 10.16 26.02
CA ARG A 844 -3.41 10.38 26.62
C ARG A 844 -2.35 9.81 25.68
N PHE A 845 -1.38 10.63 25.29
CA PHE A 845 -0.24 10.20 24.47
C PHE A 845 0.88 9.61 25.35
N PRO A 846 1.81 8.81 24.79
CA PRO A 846 2.77 8.03 25.58
C PRO A 846 3.66 8.81 26.56
N ALA A 847 4.00 10.07 26.24
CA ALA A 847 4.81 10.94 27.10
C ALA A 847 4.00 11.77 28.13
N ASP A 848 2.67 11.58 28.23
CA ASP A 848 1.80 12.35 29.14
C ASP A 848 2.20 12.15 30.61
N ALA A 849 2.61 10.93 30.99
CA ALA A 849 2.92 10.60 32.39
C ALA A 849 4.11 11.41 32.93
N GLU A 850 5.17 11.57 32.14
CA GLU A 850 6.38 12.30 32.55
C GLU A 850 6.17 13.82 32.53
N LEU A 851 5.46 14.34 31.53
CA LEU A 851 5.11 15.76 31.48
C LEU A 851 4.21 16.15 32.65
N ARG A 852 3.23 15.30 32.97
CA ARG A 852 2.33 15.50 34.09
C ARG A 852 3.08 15.45 35.41
N ALA A 853 4.00 14.50 35.60
CA ALA A 853 4.87 14.47 36.78
C ALA A 853 5.74 15.73 36.90
N HIS A 854 6.29 16.22 35.78
CA HIS A 854 7.13 17.42 35.74
C HIS A 854 6.35 18.70 36.05
N PHE A 855 5.19 18.90 35.42
CA PHE A 855 4.38 20.11 35.60
C PHE A 855 3.59 20.11 36.92
N ALA A 856 3.14 18.95 37.41
CA ALA A 856 2.49 18.85 38.72
C ALA A 856 3.45 19.19 39.89
N ALA A 857 4.76 18.99 39.70
CA ALA A 857 5.76 19.40 40.68
C ALA A 857 6.01 20.92 40.72
N ARG A 858 5.58 21.67 39.68
CA ARG A 858 5.82 23.11 39.51
C ARG A 858 4.55 23.98 39.58
N LEU A 859 3.39 23.39 39.31
CA LEU A 859 2.11 24.09 39.22
C LEU A 859 1.11 23.46 40.20
N ALA A 860 0.50 24.28 41.05
CA ALA A 860 -0.43 23.83 42.09
C ALA A 860 -1.85 23.53 41.56
N ASP A 861 -2.17 23.91 40.32
CA ASP A 861 -3.50 23.77 39.70
C ASP A 861 -3.49 22.76 38.55
N THR A 862 -4.32 21.71 38.66
CA THR A 862 -4.42 20.62 37.69
C THR A 862 -4.93 21.06 36.32
N GLY A 863 -5.75 22.11 36.23
CA GLY A 863 -6.24 22.61 34.94
C GLY A 863 -5.12 23.25 34.11
N ARG A 864 -4.23 24.00 34.79
CA ARG A 864 -3.04 24.60 34.17
C ARG A 864 -2.00 23.57 33.74
N VAL A 865 -1.92 22.44 34.43
CA VAL A 865 -1.02 21.33 34.07
C VAL A 865 -1.43 20.74 32.71
N ASP A 866 -2.73 20.51 32.46
CA ASP A 866 -3.21 19.96 31.19
C ASP A 866 -2.95 20.91 30.00
N ASP A 867 -3.11 22.22 30.21
CA ASP A 867 -2.86 23.22 29.17
C ASP A 867 -1.36 23.37 28.86
N GLU A 868 -0.49 23.33 29.87
CA GLU A 868 0.97 23.33 29.67
C GLU A 868 1.45 22.04 28.96
N ILE A 869 0.87 20.89 29.27
CA ILE A 869 1.15 19.62 28.58
C ILE A 869 0.82 19.73 27.08
N LYS A 870 -0.36 20.27 26.75
CA LYS A 870 -0.78 20.45 25.34
C LYS A 870 0.12 21.44 24.62
N GLN A 871 0.44 22.57 25.24
CA GLN A 871 1.33 23.57 24.65
C GLN A 871 2.75 23.03 24.46
N PHE A 872 3.26 22.27 25.42
CA PHE A 872 4.56 21.62 25.32
C PHE A 872 4.60 20.62 24.15
N ALA A 873 3.59 19.75 24.04
CA ALA A 873 3.49 18.78 22.94
C ALA A 873 3.39 19.48 21.58
N ALA A 874 2.56 20.52 21.46
CA ALA A 874 2.40 21.30 20.23
C ALA A 874 3.71 21.98 19.80
N ARG A 875 4.45 22.61 20.73
CA ARG A 875 5.75 23.22 20.45
C ARG A 875 6.80 22.19 20.02
N ALA A 876 6.88 21.05 20.70
CA ALA A 876 7.84 20.00 20.37
C ALA A 876 7.58 19.40 18.96
N MET A 877 6.31 19.14 18.63
CA MET A 877 5.92 18.69 17.29
C MET A 877 6.18 19.77 16.22
N SER A 878 5.93 21.05 16.54
CA SER A 878 6.19 22.17 15.63
C SER A 878 7.67 22.29 15.28
N HIS A 879 8.56 22.35 16.29
CA HIS A 879 10.02 22.45 16.08
C HIS A 879 10.56 21.24 15.30
N SER A 880 10.07 20.02 15.59
CA SER A 880 10.45 18.81 14.86
C SER A 880 10.06 18.88 13.37
N ARG A 881 8.81 19.29 13.10
CA ARG A 881 8.29 19.47 11.73
C ARG A 881 9.04 20.57 10.98
N GLN A 882 9.28 21.72 11.61
CA GLN A 882 9.98 22.84 10.99
C GLN A 882 11.42 22.46 10.64
N ALA A 883 12.14 21.80 11.55
CA ALA A 883 13.48 21.27 11.24
C ALA A 883 13.44 20.25 10.08
N LEU A 884 12.45 19.36 10.01
CA LEU A 884 12.32 18.44 8.86
C LEU A 884 12.13 19.20 7.53
N LEU A 885 11.30 20.25 7.53
CA LEU A 885 11.09 21.09 6.34
C LEU A 885 12.38 21.80 5.90
N GLN A 886 13.16 22.34 6.85
CA GLN A 886 14.46 22.97 6.55
C GLN A 886 15.47 21.96 5.98
N ALA A 887 15.54 20.74 6.54
CA ALA A 887 16.39 19.68 6.00
C ALA A 887 15.97 19.25 4.59
N SER A 888 14.67 19.22 4.31
CA SER A 888 14.15 18.91 2.98
C SER A 888 14.51 19.99 1.95
N ALA A 889 14.44 21.27 2.34
CA ALA A 889 14.82 22.40 1.49
C ALA A 889 16.33 22.39 1.21
N LEU A 890 17.16 22.10 2.22
CA LEU A 890 18.59 21.91 2.06
C LEU A 890 18.92 20.82 1.04
N LYS A 891 18.28 19.64 1.15
CA LYS A 891 18.50 18.56 0.18
C LYS A 891 18.10 18.98 -1.24
N ARG A 892 16.91 19.59 -1.40
CA ARG A 892 16.47 20.07 -2.72
C ARG A 892 17.44 21.07 -3.33
N LEU A 893 17.95 22.02 -2.54
CA LEU A 893 18.92 23.02 -3.00
C LEU A 893 20.29 22.42 -3.32
N ALA A 894 20.71 21.42 -2.56
CA ALA A 894 21.98 20.72 -2.75
C ALA A 894 21.96 19.78 -3.97
N ASP A 895 20.82 19.16 -4.27
CA ASP A 895 20.64 18.25 -5.41
C ASP A 895 20.27 19.00 -6.71
N ARG A 896 19.95 20.31 -6.64
CA ARG A 896 19.44 21.09 -7.78
C ARG A 896 20.48 21.36 -8.86
N PHE A 897 21.74 21.54 -8.48
CA PHE A 897 22.84 21.79 -9.42
C PHE A 897 23.95 20.77 -9.21
N THR A 898 24.43 20.19 -10.29
CA THR A 898 25.65 19.37 -10.24
C THR A 898 26.86 20.22 -9.83
N PRO A 899 27.95 19.62 -9.31
CA PRO A 899 29.21 20.34 -9.06
C PRO A 899 29.79 21.05 -10.30
N ALA A 900 29.47 20.57 -11.51
CA ALA A 900 29.85 21.21 -12.77
C ALA A 900 28.96 22.44 -13.08
N GLU A 901 27.64 22.32 -12.96
CA GLU A 901 26.69 23.41 -13.19
C GLU A 901 26.86 24.54 -12.17
N SER A 902 27.06 24.21 -10.88
CA SER A 902 27.35 25.19 -9.82
C SER A 902 28.66 25.96 -10.02
N ARG A 903 29.66 25.36 -10.71
CA ARG A 903 30.89 26.06 -11.14
C ARG A 903 30.68 26.94 -12.38
N SER A 904 29.66 26.65 -13.18
CA SER A 904 29.28 27.43 -14.37
C SER A 904 28.30 28.58 -14.08
N LEU A 905 27.74 28.65 -12.87
CA LEU A 905 26.92 29.80 -12.43
C LEU A 905 27.78 31.07 -12.34
N GLY A 906 27.27 32.19 -12.86
CA GLY A 906 27.85 33.51 -12.63
C GLY A 906 28.03 33.82 -11.14
N ALA A 907 28.99 34.70 -10.82
CA ALA A 907 29.40 34.98 -9.44
C ALA A 907 28.23 35.43 -8.54
N ASP A 908 27.29 36.20 -9.08
CA ASP A 908 26.08 36.67 -8.37
C ASP A 908 25.07 35.54 -8.09
N ALA A 909 24.73 34.74 -9.10
CA ALA A 909 23.84 33.58 -8.95
C ALA A 909 24.43 32.56 -7.97
N ARG A 910 25.74 32.30 -8.05
CA ARG A 910 26.42 31.43 -7.09
C ARG A 910 26.33 31.98 -5.66
N ALA A 911 26.54 33.28 -5.45
CA ALA A 911 26.41 33.90 -4.13
C ALA A 911 24.98 33.76 -3.56
N LYS A 912 23.95 33.97 -4.39
CA LYS A 912 22.54 33.81 -4.03
C LYS A 912 22.21 32.36 -3.64
N TRP A 913 22.62 31.39 -4.45
CA TRP A 913 22.41 29.97 -4.15
C TRP A 913 23.08 29.54 -2.83
N LEU A 914 24.34 29.94 -2.62
CA LEU A 914 25.05 29.67 -1.35
C LEU A 914 24.39 30.33 -0.15
N SER A 915 23.83 31.53 -0.30
CA SER A 915 23.13 32.21 0.78
C SER A 915 21.87 31.45 1.24
N MET A 916 21.10 30.88 0.31
CA MET A 916 19.91 30.07 0.64
C MET A 916 20.28 28.81 1.42
N ILE A 917 21.35 28.11 0.99
CA ILE A 917 21.82 26.92 1.70
C ILE A 917 22.24 27.27 3.13
N ARG A 918 22.95 28.38 3.35
CA ARG A 918 23.31 28.83 4.70
C ARG A 918 22.08 29.16 5.55
N GLU A 919 21.11 29.88 5.00
CA GLU A 919 19.89 30.27 5.72
C GLU A 919 19.10 29.05 6.21
N HIS A 920 18.92 28.03 5.36
CA HIS A 920 18.22 26.82 5.76
C HIS A 920 19.02 25.96 6.75
N ALA A 921 20.35 25.93 6.65
CA ALA A 921 21.21 25.23 7.60
C ALA A 921 21.16 25.88 8.99
N GLU A 922 21.18 27.22 9.04
CA GLU A 922 21.05 27.97 10.28
C GLU A 922 19.63 27.83 10.88
N ALA A 923 18.59 27.92 10.04
CA ALA A 923 17.21 27.74 10.47
C ALA A 923 16.97 26.33 11.01
N TYR A 924 17.51 25.30 10.35
CA TYR A 924 17.50 23.92 10.85
C TYR A 924 18.11 23.86 12.25
N ARG A 925 19.32 24.40 12.43
CA ARG A 925 20.04 24.38 13.71
C ARG A 925 19.22 25.04 14.82
N ARG A 926 18.64 26.21 14.58
CA ARG A 926 17.77 26.90 15.56
C ARG A 926 16.58 26.05 16.00
N GLU A 927 15.90 25.39 15.07
CA GLU A 927 14.77 24.52 15.39
C GLU A 927 15.19 23.27 16.19
N VAL A 928 16.36 22.69 15.87
CA VAL A 928 16.92 21.55 16.61
C VAL A 928 17.35 21.95 18.01
N GLU A 929 17.99 23.10 18.18
CA GLU A 929 18.43 23.63 19.47
C GLU A 929 17.23 23.95 20.38
N ALA A 930 16.17 24.54 19.81
CA ALA A 930 14.92 24.79 20.52
C ALA A 930 14.25 23.48 20.98
N LEU A 931 14.18 22.48 20.10
CA LEU A 931 13.66 21.16 20.43
C LEU A 931 14.51 20.45 21.50
N ASN A 932 15.84 20.52 21.40
CA ASN A 932 16.79 19.95 22.35
C ASN A 932 16.62 20.56 23.73
N THR A 933 16.59 21.90 23.82
CA THR A 933 16.36 22.64 25.05
C THR A 933 15.03 22.27 25.67
N GLN A 934 13.96 22.27 24.87
CA GLN A 934 12.61 21.97 25.34
C GLN A 934 12.50 20.53 25.89
N LEU A 935 12.88 19.52 25.11
CA LEU A 935 12.83 18.11 25.54
C LEU A 935 13.78 17.86 26.72
N GLY A 936 14.90 18.58 26.79
CA GLY A 936 15.94 18.40 27.79
C GLY A 936 15.46 18.74 29.19
N THR A 937 14.48 19.66 29.30
CA THR A 937 13.88 20.05 30.58
C THR A 937 13.12 18.91 31.28
N VAL A 938 12.62 17.91 30.55
CA VAL A 938 11.74 16.85 31.07
C VAL A 938 12.35 15.45 30.94
N PHE A 939 12.99 15.14 29.81
CA PHE A 939 13.33 13.75 29.45
C PHE A 939 14.83 13.41 29.59
N HIS A 940 15.67 14.36 29.97
CA HIS A 940 17.12 14.14 30.03
C HIS A 940 17.53 13.46 31.35
N ALA A 941 17.97 12.19 31.25
CA ALA A 941 18.71 11.50 32.30
C ALA A 941 20.17 11.40 31.82
N GLY A 942 21.08 12.06 32.53
CA GLY A 942 22.45 12.37 32.07
C GLY A 942 23.18 11.26 31.30
N GLY A 943 23.84 11.66 30.22
CA GLY A 943 24.69 10.79 29.40
C GLY A 943 25.78 11.61 28.70
N GLN A 944 27.01 11.12 28.83
CA GLN A 944 28.29 11.73 28.44
C GLN A 944 28.35 12.32 27.03
N GLU A 945 29.11 13.42 26.89
CA GLU A 945 29.57 13.95 25.60
C GLU A 945 30.22 12.82 24.78
N ALA A 946 29.59 12.47 23.65
CA ALA A 946 30.17 11.54 22.70
C ALA A 946 31.37 12.19 21.99
N PRO A 947 32.39 11.41 21.56
CA PRO A 947 33.57 11.95 20.90
C PRO A 947 33.21 12.79 19.67
N ALA A 948 34.02 13.80 19.40
CA ALA A 948 33.93 14.58 18.17
C ALA A 948 34.20 13.68 16.96
N GLU A 949 33.17 13.30 16.21
CA GLU A 949 33.35 12.86 14.83
C GLU A 949 33.72 14.11 14.02
N ALA A 950 34.99 14.25 13.69
CA ALA A 950 35.43 15.22 12.70
C ALA A 950 34.77 14.88 11.37
N MET A 951 34.32 15.90 10.63
CA MET A 951 33.93 15.70 9.23
C MET A 951 35.03 14.95 8.52
N GLY A 952 34.71 13.72 8.12
CA GLY A 952 35.38 13.12 6.98
C GLY A 952 35.13 13.99 5.76
N ASP A 953 35.85 13.67 4.71
CA ASP A 953 35.87 14.32 3.42
C ASP A 953 34.53 14.09 2.65
N GLU A 954 33.38 14.43 3.27
CA GLU A 954 32.01 14.32 2.73
C GLU A 954 31.66 15.56 1.88
N ASN A 955 30.99 15.36 0.73
CA ASN A 955 30.43 16.47 -0.06
C ASN A 955 29.11 16.95 0.57
N VAL A 956 28.78 18.24 0.40
CA VAL A 956 27.61 18.87 1.00
C VAL A 956 26.30 18.18 0.62
N ALA A 957 26.13 17.72 -0.62
CA ALA A 957 24.91 16.99 -1.01
C ALA A 957 24.71 15.71 -0.17
N GLN A 958 25.79 14.99 0.12
CA GLN A 958 25.78 13.81 0.97
C GLN A 958 25.52 14.16 2.44
N ALA A 959 26.06 15.28 2.92
CA ALA A 959 25.78 15.81 4.25
C ALA A 959 24.30 16.24 4.39
N ALA A 960 23.72 16.89 3.37
CA ALA A 960 22.32 17.29 3.34
C ALA A 960 21.37 16.07 3.29
N GLU A 961 21.74 15.03 2.54
CA GLU A 961 21.00 13.76 2.52
C GLU A 961 21.03 13.04 3.87
N ARG A 962 22.21 12.98 4.52
CA ARG A 962 22.36 12.41 5.86
C ARG A 962 21.58 13.22 6.90
N LEU A 963 21.56 14.55 6.78
CA LEU A 963 20.78 15.45 7.64
C LEU A 963 19.28 15.19 7.51
N LEU A 964 18.76 15.04 6.28
CA LEU A 964 17.36 14.73 6.04
C LEU A 964 16.96 13.37 6.62
N ARG A 965 17.80 12.34 6.45
CA ARG A 965 17.54 11.01 7.04
C ARG A 965 17.45 11.07 8.57
N LEU A 966 18.40 11.75 9.22
CA LEU A 966 18.38 11.95 10.67
C LEU A 966 17.13 12.74 11.12
N SER A 967 16.68 13.70 10.31
CA SER A 967 15.49 14.51 10.58
C SER A 967 14.21 13.68 10.52
N TYR A 968 14.07 12.77 9.55
CA TYR A 968 12.92 11.85 9.45
C TYR A 968 12.84 10.88 10.64
N GLU A 969 13.97 10.27 11.00
CA GLU A 969 14.01 9.34 12.14
C GLU A 969 13.64 10.06 13.46
N ARG A 970 14.14 11.29 13.65
CA ARG A 970 13.79 12.12 14.80
C ARG A 970 12.33 12.53 14.81
N ASP A 971 11.78 12.98 13.68
CA ASP A 971 10.37 13.38 13.59
C ASP A 971 9.43 12.23 13.92
N GLY A 972 9.75 11.02 13.44
CA GLY A 972 9.04 9.80 13.81
C GLY A 972 9.08 9.54 15.33
N ALA A 973 10.24 9.69 15.96
CA ALA A 973 10.39 9.51 17.41
C ALA A 973 9.60 10.56 18.22
N VAL A 974 9.64 11.84 17.83
CA VAL A 974 8.86 12.91 18.48
C VAL A 974 7.36 12.68 18.29
N ARG A 975 6.90 12.41 17.07
CA ARG A 975 5.48 12.13 16.79
C ARG A 975 4.96 10.94 17.59
N SER A 976 5.72 9.84 17.64
CA SER A 976 5.35 8.65 18.42
C SER A 976 5.19 8.93 19.92
N ALA A 977 5.90 9.91 20.46
CA ALA A 977 5.86 10.26 21.88
C ALA A 977 4.68 11.21 22.23
N PHE A 978 4.26 12.07 21.29
CA PHE A 978 3.28 13.14 21.53
C PHE A 978 1.94 12.96 20.77
N THR A 979 1.74 11.86 20.04
CA THR A 979 0.47 11.53 19.37
C THR A 979 -0.17 10.27 19.96
N VAL A 980 -1.51 10.16 19.88
CA VAL A 980 -2.26 9.00 20.34
C VAL A 980 -2.14 7.90 19.29
N SER A 981 -1.39 6.84 19.58
CA SER A 981 -1.19 5.68 18.71
C SER A 981 -1.83 4.43 19.32
N GLU A 982 -2.53 3.63 18.52
CA GLU A 982 -3.07 2.31 18.90
C GLU A 982 -1.97 1.25 19.06
N GLU A 983 -0.79 1.49 18.48
CA GLU A 983 0.42 0.76 18.82
C GLU A 983 1.06 1.46 20.02
N GLY A 984 1.17 0.76 21.16
CA GLY A 984 1.81 1.24 22.39
C GLY A 984 3.31 1.53 22.21
N GLY A 985 3.64 2.58 21.45
CA GLY A 985 4.97 3.13 21.32
C GLY A 985 5.38 3.72 22.66
N ALA A 986 6.40 3.14 23.27
CA ALA A 986 6.90 3.61 24.55
C ALA A 986 7.50 5.03 24.37
N ALA A 987 7.25 5.91 25.34
CA ALA A 987 8.04 7.14 25.54
C ALA A 987 9.56 6.89 25.69
N SER A 988 10.02 5.63 25.60
CA SER A 988 11.42 5.24 25.64
C SER A 988 12.23 5.76 24.45
N ALA A 989 11.62 6.04 23.30
CA ALA A 989 12.35 6.52 22.12
C ALA A 989 13.04 7.87 22.38
N ILE A 990 12.29 8.87 22.86
CA ILE A 990 12.82 10.20 23.21
C ILE A 990 13.68 10.22 24.49
N LYS A 991 13.61 9.15 25.30
CA LYS A 991 14.46 8.94 26.48
C LYS A 991 15.74 8.18 26.16
N SER A 992 15.85 7.57 24.98
CA SER A 992 16.99 6.75 24.62
C SER A 992 18.25 7.62 24.45
N PRO A 993 19.42 7.22 24.96
CA PRO A 993 20.68 7.92 24.69
C PRO A 993 20.96 8.07 23.19
N GLN A 994 20.50 7.09 22.40
CA GLN A 994 20.62 7.10 20.94
C GLN A 994 19.85 8.26 20.29
N PHE A 995 18.68 8.65 20.82
CA PHE A 995 17.92 9.80 20.33
C PHE A 995 18.71 11.11 20.54
N TRP A 996 19.26 11.32 21.73
CA TRP A 996 20.06 12.51 22.04
C TRP A 996 21.38 12.57 21.27
N GLN A 997 22.04 11.43 21.06
CA GLN A 997 23.23 11.34 20.21
C GLN A 997 22.93 11.70 18.76
N LYS A 998 21.81 11.21 18.21
CA LYS A 998 21.38 11.53 16.85
C LYS A 998 20.96 13.00 16.71
N LEU A 999 20.33 13.57 17.74
CA LEU A 999 19.96 14.99 17.78
C LEU A 999 21.21 15.87 17.67
N ALA A 1000 22.21 15.62 18.52
CA ALA A 1000 23.50 16.31 18.51
C ALA A 1000 24.31 16.06 17.22
N ALA A 1001 24.21 14.87 16.62
CA ALA A 1001 24.82 14.58 15.33
C ALA A 1001 24.18 15.41 14.20
N SER A 1002 22.86 15.60 14.21
CA SER A 1002 22.16 16.41 13.20
C SER A 1002 22.50 17.90 13.32
N GLU A 1003 22.67 18.41 14.53
CA GLU A 1003 23.06 19.80 14.80
C GLU A 1003 24.49 20.10 14.33
N ARG A 1004 25.43 19.18 14.61
CA ARG A 1004 26.81 19.27 14.12
C ARG A 1004 26.89 19.20 12.61
N LEU A 1005 26.11 18.33 11.98
CA LEU A 1005 26.07 18.17 10.53
C LEU A 1005 25.50 19.42 9.83
N ALA A 1006 24.46 20.04 10.39
CA ALA A 1006 23.95 21.32 9.90
C ALA A 1006 24.98 22.46 10.06
N SER A 1007 25.69 22.50 11.19
CA SER A 1007 26.76 23.47 11.43
C SER A 1007 27.93 23.28 10.45
N ALA A 1008 28.25 22.04 10.11
CA ALA A 1008 29.29 21.71 9.14
C ALA A 1008 28.92 22.11 7.71
N ILE A 1009 27.65 21.88 7.31
CA ILE A 1009 27.10 22.37 6.03
C ILE A 1009 27.17 23.90 5.97
N GLN A 1010 26.82 24.60 7.05
CA GLN A 1010 26.93 26.05 7.13
C GLN A 1010 28.38 26.52 6.92
N GLN A 1011 29.34 25.97 7.66
CA GLN A 1011 30.76 26.34 7.60
C GLN A 1011 31.40 26.03 6.24
N ALA A 1012 30.97 24.95 5.57
CA ALA A 1012 31.46 24.59 4.24
C ALA A 1012 31.13 25.65 3.17
N TYR A 1013 30.17 26.54 3.43
CA TYR A 1013 29.74 27.62 2.53
C TYR A 1013 29.99 29.04 3.08
N GLU A 1014 30.74 29.15 4.18
CA GLU A 1014 31.29 30.43 4.69
C GLU A 1014 32.68 30.75 4.09
N ARG A 1015 33.38 29.74 3.56
CA ARG A 1015 34.63 29.88 2.79
C ARG A 1015 34.35 29.98 1.30
#